data_AF-A0AAN5C721-F1
#
_entry.id   AF-A0AAN5C721-F1
#
_cell.length_a   1.000
_cell.length_b   1.000
_cell.length_c   1.000
_cell.angle_alpha   90.00
_cell.angle_beta   90.00
_cell.angle_gamma   90.00
#
_symmetry.space_group_name_H-M   'P 1'
#
loop_
_entity.id
_entity.type
_entity.pdbx_description
1 polymer ?
#
loop_
_entity_poly.entity_id
_entity_poly.type
_entity_poly.pdbx_seq_one_letter_code
_entity_poly.pdbx_strand_id
1 'polypeptide(L)'
;AKEWQRKCEQQQKQMELIEKRLRDVIKAYKGLEVEKKSLEEMVVAWKKEEGGNGEEEKEGEQPSTSLALPAKPTIESLKTAFACLTKEKIRRESALQADKKTLLTEIESMRERLKASEADSKEKTEQLNRAIAQAEADADKFEKLIKNQHEKMVVVRGELERERTGHGESVAAMQSEYANERRKAEELNRKLAEAYTKIHEKEQLPESLKKKEKEMKDEISRWKKEAEEWKEKSAKTPTAQLLNDQLSNLKMEHERELAEAKSQAVARAKTDSLAESRLRSSEDRLQSLASQLAVAEGARVQAEEEGRIAREENALANAEMDRLRLLGLLSPDPLERLKAAVREARVKRPDEDIRDLLGGDSCELAESKGKYERLRDEFERYKLKAEAVLKSKQPKDDSSCSVPSEEEEGLRLLVSQLHNKLRSLEVAHASDQAQFDQETRSLRQRVCDLERAEENSRTEMRREISSRVSEMESEMTKQRQRTLEVLAEKERELEATRSILVSLRSDQLTSSPHNGGSSSSAPADPVNEDKRAARIGGTNRRSGEWRKYSDRKTSVESSHRRSMGSVSSAMEEQPIGQQQMALPIGNEYRNIYYEEELSKKEREIADLRQSLHQLDYRMREMEQNYLCRDLQHHEQSEKLKEELRILEGKLALSQAAETAGSSEYLRNIFVQLLGCDSAAGRKHILKAMGTVLKLSQNEMKAIEKRAWN
;
A
#
# COMPACT_ATOMS: atom_id res chain seq x y z
N ALA A 1 64.97 -16.38 9.82
CA ALA A 1 65.32 -17.44 8.84
C ALA A 1 66.53 -17.06 7.98
N LYS A 2 66.49 -15.98 7.17
CA LYS A 2 67.59 -15.61 6.24
C LYS A 2 68.95 -15.33 6.91
N GLU A 3 68.97 -14.75 8.11
CA GLU A 3 70.24 -14.51 8.85
C GLU A 3 70.88 -15.78 9.40
N TRP A 4 70.06 -16.74 9.84
CA TRP A 4 70.54 -18.07 10.26
C TRP A 4 71.12 -18.85 9.09
N GLN A 5 70.48 -18.76 7.92
CA GLN A 5 70.98 -19.37 6.69
C GLN A 5 72.35 -18.80 6.29
N ARG A 6 72.53 -17.47 6.37
CA ARG A 6 73.84 -16.83 6.15
C ARG A 6 74.91 -17.26 7.15
N LYS A 7 74.56 -17.39 8.44
CA LYS A 7 75.48 -17.89 9.47
C LYS A 7 75.89 -19.35 9.22
N CYS A 8 74.95 -20.21 8.83
CA CYS A 8 75.24 -21.59 8.46
C CYS A 8 76.17 -21.68 7.23
N GLU A 9 75.91 -20.88 6.18
CA GLU A 9 76.77 -20.81 5.00
C GLU A 9 78.18 -20.29 5.34
N GLN A 10 78.28 -19.31 6.24
CA GLN A 10 79.56 -18.77 6.68
C GLN A 10 80.35 -19.80 7.52
N GLN A 11 79.67 -20.55 8.39
CA GLN A 11 80.27 -21.64 9.16
C GLN A 11 80.73 -22.79 8.25
N GLN A 12 79.95 -23.16 7.24
CA GLN A 12 80.35 -24.17 6.24
C GLN A 12 81.63 -23.76 5.51
N LYS A 13 81.73 -22.51 5.04
CA LYS A 13 82.95 -21.99 4.40
C LYS A 13 84.17 -22.01 5.33
N GLN A 14 83.97 -21.69 6.62
CA GLN A 14 85.06 -21.76 7.60
C GLN A 14 85.51 -23.21 7.85
N MET A 15 84.57 -24.16 7.93
CA MET A 15 84.89 -25.58 8.07
C MET A 15 85.66 -26.10 6.87
N GLU A 16 85.25 -25.77 5.63
CA GLU A 16 85.98 -26.16 4.42
C GLU A 16 87.42 -25.63 4.38
N LEU A 17 87.64 -24.40 4.87
CA LEU A 17 88.97 -23.81 4.94
C LEU A 17 89.85 -24.51 5.99
N ILE A 18 89.30 -24.81 7.17
CA ILE A 18 89.99 -25.57 8.22
C ILE A 18 90.35 -26.96 7.72
N GLU A 19 89.41 -27.66 7.07
CA GLU A 19 89.68 -28.97 6.48
C GLU A 19 90.78 -28.93 5.43
N LYS A 20 90.78 -27.92 4.55
CA LYS A 20 91.84 -27.75 3.55
C LYS A 20 93.19 -27.56 4.22
N ARG A 21 93.28 -26.70 5.24
CA ARG A 21 94.51 -26.48 6.00
C ARG A 21 94.96 -27.76 6.72
N LEU A 22 94.02 -28.54 7.25
CA LEU A 22 94.32 -29.80 7.93
C LEU A 22 94.84 -30.86 6.95
N ARG A 23 94.27 -30.93 5.75
CA ARG A 23 94.77 -31.77 4.64
C ARG A 23 96.19 -31.39 4.24
N ASP A 24 96.50 -30.09 4.17
CA ASP A 24 97.84 -29.61 3.82
C ASP A 24 98.86 -29.90 4.94
N VAL A 25 98.48 -29.75 6.22
CA VAL A 25 99.31 -30.16 7.36
C VAL A 25 99.58 -31.66 7.37
N ILE A 26 98.57 -32.50 7.09
CA ILE A 26 98.75 -33.95 6.98
C ILE A 26 99.70 -34.31 5.83
N LYS A 27 99.61 -33.62 4.69
CA LYS A 27 100.55 -33.82 3.58
C LYS A 27 101.98 -33.44 3.97
N ALA A 28 102.16 -32.29 4.63
CA ALA A 28 103.46 -31.86 5.13
C ALA A 28 104.03 -32.86 6.15
N TYR A 29 103.20 -33.37 7.07
CA TYR A 29 103.61 -34.37 8.04
C TYR A 29 104.02 -35.70 7.37
N LYS A 30 103.27 -36.15 6.36
CA LYS A 30 103.64 -37.32 5.56
C LYS A 30 104.95 -37.11 4.80
N GLY A 31 105.19 -35.91 4.26
CA GLY A 31 106.46 -35.53 3.63
C GLY A 31 107.63 -35.61 4.61
N LEU A 32 107.47 -35.01 5.79
CA LEU A 32 108.45 -35.08 6.89
C LEU A 32 108.71 -36.52 7.36
N GLU A 33 107.69 -37.38 7.40
CA GLU A 33 107.85 -38.79 7.77
C GLU A 33 108.66 -39.56 6.71
N VAL A 34 108.49 -39.25 5.42
CA VAL A 34 109.29 -39.83 4.33
C VAL A 34 110.73 -39.32 4.40
N GLU A 35 110.94 -38.02 4.61
CA GLU A 35 112.28 -37.45 4.82
C GLU A 35 112.98 -38.08 6.03
N LYS A 36 112.27 -38.21 7.15
CA LYS A 36 112.77 -38.89 8.35
C LYS A 36 113.18 -40.33 8.05
N LYS A 37 112.36 -41.10 7.33
CA LYS A 37 112.71 -42.47 6.91
C LYS A 37 113.95 -42.50 6.01
N SER A 38 114.05 -41.58 5.05
CA SER A 38 115.24 -41.47 4.19
C SER A 38 116.51 -41.11 4.97
N LEU A 39 116.38 -40.27 6.00
CA LEU A 39 117.48 -39.92 6.91
C LEU A 39 117.85 -41.10 7.81
N GLU A 40 116.87 -41.85 8.32
CA GLU A 40 117.12 -43.08 9.08
C GLU A 40 117.82 -44.14 8.20
N GLU A 41 117.42 -44.29 6.94
CA GLU A 41 118.10 -45.15 5.95
C GLU A 41 119.54 -44.68 5.69
N MET A 42 119.77 -43.37 5.53
CA MET A 42 121.12 -42.80 5.40
C MET A 42 121.97 -43.03 6.66
N VAL A 43 121.40 -42.88 7.86
CA VAL A 43 122.11 -43.15 9.12
C VAL A 43 122.46 -44.64 9.25
N VAL A 44 121.57 -45.53 8.81
CA VAL A 44 121.85 -46.98 8.77
C VAL A 44 122.93 -47.30 7.72
N ALA A 45 122.91 -46.65 6.56
CA ALA A 45 123.96 -46.77 5.54
C ALA A 45 125.32 -46.28 6.04
N TRP A 46 125.36 -45.13 6.72
CA TRP A 46 126.56 -44.59 7.37
C TRP A 46 127.10 -45.51 8.46
N LYS A 47 126.23 -46.09 9.30
CA LYS A 47 126.64 -47.11 10.27
C LYS A 47 127.17 -48.39 9.63
N LYS A 48 126.80 -48.66 8.37
CA LYS A 48 127.31 -49.81 7.59
C LYS A 48 128.66 -49.49 6.93
N GLU A 49 128.89 -48.23 6.56
CA GLU A 49 130.21 -47.76 6.07
C GLU A 49 131.25 -47.61 7.20
N GLU A 50 130.84 -47.32 8.44
CA GLU A 50 131.74 -47.36 9.62
C GLU A 50 132.02 -48.80 10.12
N GLY A 51 131.45 -49.83 9.50
CA GLY A 51 131.50 -51.21 9.97
C GLY A 51 131.80 -52.23 8.86
N GLY A 52 132.93 -52.10 8.16
CA GLY A 52 133.45 -53.22 7.35
C GLY A 52 134.37 -52.84 6.19
N ASN A 53 135.65 -52.55 6.47
CA ASN A 53 136.74 -53.02 5.61
C ASN A 53 138.04 -53.11 6.44
N GLY A 54 138.55 -54.33 6.58
CA GLY A 54 139.81 -54.65 7.24
C GLY A 54 140.87 -55.12 6.24
N GLU A 55 142.11 -55.04 6.71
CA GLU A 55 143.29 -55.85 6.37
C GLU A 55 144.04 -55.65 5.02
N GLU A 56 145.37 -55.70 5.22
CA GLU A 56 146.50 -55.95 4.31
C GLU A 56 147.32 -54.79 3.72
N GLU A 57 148.63 -54.94 4.00
CA GLU A 57 149.74 -54.01 3.97
C GLU A 57 150.67 -54.27 2.78
N LYS A 58 151.38 -53.22 2.31
CA LYS A 58 152.67 -53.16 1.57
C LYS A 58 152.89 -51.70 1.14
N GLU A 59 154.05 -51.06 1.11
CA GLU A 59 155.44 -51.30 1.54
C GLU A 59 156.20 -49.97 1.29
N GLY A 60 157.09 -49.53 2.20
CA GLY A 60 158.28 -48.73 1.86
C GLY A 60 158.25 -47.18 1.87
N GLU A 61 158.65 -46.59 2.99
CA GLU A 61 159.51 -45.38 3.04
C GLU A 61 160.62 -45.66 4.09
N GLN A 62 161.89 -45.41 3.76
CA GLN A 62 163.02 -45.28 4.71
C GLN A 62 163.79 -44.00 4.38
N PRO A 63 164.52 -43.37 5.33
CA PRO A 63 164.46 -43.42 6.80
C PRO A 63 164.09 -42.03 7.39
N SER A 64 163.52 -41.90 8.58
CA SER A 64 164.22 -41.56 9.84
C SER A 64 163.29 -40.59 10.61
N THR A 65 162.65 -40.96 11.72
CA THR A 65 163.16 -40.88 13.10
C THR A 65 162.23 -39.99 13.96
N SER A 66 161.75 -40.61 15.04
CA SER A 66 161.40 -40.01 16.34
C SER A 66 160.16 -39.12 16.55
N LEU A 67 159.27 -39.66 17.40
CA LEU A 67 158.73 -39.05 18.64
C LEU A 67 157.75 -37.84 18.57
N ALA A 68 156.48 -38.18 18.85
CA ALA A 68 155.63 -37.66 19.95
C ALA A 68 155.17 -36.16 20.03
N LEU A 69 153.86 -35.96 19.81
CA LEU A 69 152.83 -35.10 20.47
C LEU A 69 153.18 -33.66 20.95
N PRO A 70 152.20 -32.72 20.83
CA PRO A 70 151.49 -32.28 22.05
C PRO A 70 149.97 -32.01 21.87
N ALA A 71 149.17 -32.62 22.74
CA ALA A 71 147.70 -32.65 22.76
C ALA A 71 146.99 -31.48 23.49
N LYS A 72 147.45 -30.23 23.36
CA LYS A 72 146.90 -29.08 24.14
C LYS A 72 145.98 -28.09 23.40
N PRO A 73 146.26 -27.64 22.17
CA PRO A 73 145.45 -26.58 21.54
C PRO A 73 144.07 -27.04 21.02
N THR A 74 143.87 -28.35 20.82
CA THR A 74 142.58 -28.93 20.39
C THR A 74 141.59 -29.08 21.55
N ILE A 75 142.09 -29.27 22.77
CA ILE A 75 141.26 -29.45 23.98
C ILE A 75 140.59 -28.13 24.39
N GLU A 76 141.26 -27.00 24.26
CA GLU A 76 140.70 -25.68 24.63
C GLU A 76 139.61 -25.21 23.66
N SER A 77 139.78 -25.47 22.36
CA SER A 77 138.75 -25.24 21.34
C SER A 77 137.50 -26.10 21.60
N LEU A 78 137.67 -27.37 21.95
CA LEU A 78 136.56 -28.23 22.35
C LEU A 78 135.85 -27.71 23.61
N LYS A 79 136.60 -27.28 24.64
CA LYS A 79 136.01 -26.70 25.87
C LYS A 79 135.16 -25.45 25.60
N THR A 80 135.63 -24.56 24.73
CA THR A 80 134.89 -23.34 24.36
C THR A 80 133.65 -23.65 23.52
N ALA A 81 133.74 -24.63 22.60
CA ALA A 81 132.59 -25.13 21.85
C ALA A 81 131.53 -25.79 22.77
N PHE A 82 131.96 -26.63 23.73
CA PHE A 82 131.08 -27.23 24.74
C PHE A 82 130.40 -26.18 25.62
N ALA A 83 131.12 -25.12 26.02
CA ALA A 83 130.53 -24.03 26.80
C ALA A 83 129.47 -23.24 26.00
N CYS A 84 129.72 -22.98 24.71
CA CYS A 84 128.74 -22.34 23.83
C CYS A 84 127.52 -23.23 23.59
N LEU A 85 127.72 -24.53 23.34
CA LEU A 85 126.63 -25.49 23.20
C LEU A 85 125.82 -25.64 24.49
N THR A 86 126.46 -25.54 25.65
CA THR A 86 125.77 -25.60 26.95
C THR A 86 124.96 -24.32 27.20
N LYS A 87 125.51 -23.13 26.89
CA LYS A 87 124.76 -21.87 26.92
C LYS A 87 123.57 -21.88 25.96
N GLU A 88 123.79 -22.39 24.75
CA GLU A 88 122.74 -22.47 23.74
C GLU A 88 121.69 -23.53 24.11
N LYS A 89 122.10 -24.65 24.72
CA LYS A 89 121.19 -25.65 25.30
C LYS A 89 120.33 -25.04 26.40
N ILE A 90 120.93 -24.34 27.36
CA ILE A 90 120.20 -23.65 28.44
C ILE A 90 119.27 -22.58 27.87
N ARG A 91 119.72 -21.80 26.89
CA ARG A 91 118.90 -20.79 26.20
C ARG A 91 117.69 -21.44 25.52
N ARG A 92 117.89 -22.52 24.75
CA ARG A 92 116.81 -23.26 24.09
C ARG A 92 115.86 -23.91 25.10
N GLU A 93 116.38 -24.51 26.17
CA GLU A 93 115.56 -25.07 27.25
C GLU A 93 114.72 -23.99 27.94
N SER A 94 115.28 -22.81 28.19
CA SER A 94 114.54 -21.67 28.77
C SER A 94 113.46 -21.14 27.84
N ALA A 95 113.72 -21.09 26.52
CA ALA A 95 112.75 -20.70 25.51
C ALA A 95 111.60 -21.73 25.42
N LEU A 96 111.92 -23.03 25.38
CA LEU A 96 110.92 -24.11 25.39
C LEU A 96 110.07 -24.09 26.67
N GLN A 97 110.67 -23.78 27.82
CA GLN A 97 109.92 -23.63 29.07
C GLN A 97 109.01 -22.40 29.06
N ALA A 98 109.45 -21.28 28.46
CA ALA A 98 108.62 -20.10 28.28
C ALA A 98 107.45 -20.38 27.33
N ASP A 99 107.71 -21.01 26.19
CA ASP A 99 106.69 -21.40 25.20
C ASP A 99 105.69 -22.40 25.77
N LYS A 100 106.17 -23.36 26.59
CA LYS A 100 105.28 -24.26 27.32
C LYS A 100 104.34 -23.50 28.27
N LYS A 101 104.84 -22.48 28.98
CA LYS A 101 104.02 -21.67 29.88
C LYS A 101 103.01 -20.83 29.11
N THR A 102 103.40 -20.19 28.00
CA THR A 102 102.48 -19.40 27.17
C THR A 102 101.39 -20.28 26.56
N LEU A 103 101.74 -21.45 26.02
CA LEU A 103 100.76 -22.40 25.50
C LEU A 103 99.80 -22.91 26.58
N LEU A 104 100.27 -23.17 27.80
CA LEU A 104 99.40 -23.55 28.91
C LEU A 104 98.42 -22.42 29.27
N THR A 105 98.89 -21.17 29.35
CA THR A 105 98.00 -20.03 29.61
C THR A 105 97.01 -19.79 28.47
N GLU A 106 97.40 -20.04 27.22
CA GLU A 106 96.51 -19.92 26.07
C GLU A 106 95.44 -21.01 26.09
N ILE A 107 95.82 -22.27 26.39
CA ILE A 107 94.89 -23.39 26.56
C ILE A 107 93.90 -23.10 27.70
N GLU A 108 94.36 -22.55 28.83
CA GLU A 108 93.50 -22.15 29.94
C GLU A 108 92.53 -21.03 29.51
N SER A 109 93.00 -20.00 28.82
CA SER A 109 92.14 -18.92 28.30
C SER A 109 91.09 -19.42 27.29
N MET A 110 91.44 -20.40 26.46
CA MET A 110 90.52 -21.01 25.49
C MET A 110 89.48 -21.88 26.21
N ARG A 111 89.87 -22.62 27.24
CA ARG A 111 88.96 -23.40 28.08
C ARG A 111 87.98 -22.50 28.83
N GLU A 112 88.42 -21.37 29.36
CA GLU A 112 87.54 -20.40 30.02
C GLU A 112 86.56 -19.77 29.04
N ARG A 113 87.02 -19.35 27.85
CA ARG A 113 86.14 -18.84 26.78
C ARG A 113 85.10 -19.88 26.34
N LEU A 114 85.49 -21.15 26.24
CA LEU A 114 84.59 -22.22 25.86
C LEU A 114 83.54 -22.46 26.96
N LYS A 115 83.94 -22.49 28.24
CA LYS A 115 83.00 -22.56 29.37
C LYS A 115 82.04 -21.38 29.43
N ALA A 116 82.52 -20.15 29.18
CA ALA A 116 81.68 -18.96 29.14
C ALA A 116 80.66 -19.04 27.98
N SER A 117 81.09 -19.44 26.78
CA SER A 117 80.19 -19.64 25.64
C SER A 117 79.18 -20.78 25.87
N GLU A 118 79.55 -21.83 26.60
CA GLU A 118 78.64 -22.90 27.01
C GLU A 118 77.61 -22.40 28.03
N ALA A 119 78.00 -21.56 29.00
CA ALA A 119 77.08 -20.95 29.95
C ALA A 119 76.09 -20.01 29.25
N ASP A 120 76.57 -19.14 28.36
CA ASP A 120 75.72 -18.22 27.58
C ASP A 120 74.72 -18.97 26.68
N SER A 121 75.14 -20.10 26.08
CA SER A 121 74.24 -20.92 25.27
C SER A 121 73.20 -21.63 26.12
N LYS A 122 73.57 -22.16 27.30
CA LYS A 122 72.62 -22.74 28.26
C LYS A 122 71.60 -21.71 28.73
N GLU A 123 72.03 -20.52 29.10
CA GLU A 123 71.11 -19.45 29.54
C GLU A 123 70.13 -19.08 28.42
N LYS A 124 70.61 -18.93 27.17
CA LYS A 124 69.73 -18.68 26.01
C LYS A 124 68.73 -19.81 25.78
N THR A 125 69.15 -21.08 25.93
CA THR A 125 68.22 -22.21 25.81
C THR A 125 67.17 -22.22 26.91
N GLU A 126 67.53 -21.87 28.15
CA GLU A 126 66.57 -21.74 29.24
C GLU A 126 65.59 -20.58 29.03
N GLN A 127 66.08 -19.43 28.55
CA GLN A 127 65.24 -18.29 28.20
C GLN A 127 64.25 -18.66 27.07
N LEU A 128 64.70 -19.36 26.03
CA LEU A 128 63.83 -19.85 24.96
C LEU A 128 62.79 -20.85 25.49
N ASN A 129 63.18 -21.79 26.35
CA ASN A 129 62.25 -22.76 26.94
C ASN A 129 61.19 -22.08 27.81
N ARG A 130 61.56 -21.03 28.58
CA ARG A 130 60.59 -20.23 29.35
C ARG A 130 59.62 -19.50 28.42
N ALA A 131 60.10 -18.94 27.31
CA ALA A 131 59.25 -18.27 26.32
C ALA A 131 58.28 -19.25 25.63
N ILE A 132 58.74 -20.46 25.31
CA ILE A 132 57.89 -21.54 24.75
C ILE A 132 56.80 -21.92 25.76
N ALA A 133 57.17 -22.18 27.01
CA ALA A 133 56.19 -22.54 28.05
C ALA A 133 55.14 -21.44 28.28
N GLN A 134 55.53 -20.17 28.21
CA GLN A 134 54.60 -19.05 28.28
C GLN A 134 53.66 -19.00 27.06
N ALA A 135 54.20 -19.21 25.86
CA ALA A 135 53.40 -19.25 24.63
C ALA A 135 52.39 -20.42 24.63
N GLU A 136 52.78 -21.59 25.15
CA GLU A 136 51.88 -22.74 25.33
C GLU A 136 50.76 -22.42 26.33
N ALA A 137 51.09 -21.81 27.48
CA ALA A 137 50.08 -21.42 28.47
C ALA A 137 49.10 -20.37 27.93
N ASP A 138 49.55 -19.46 27.07
CA ASP A 138 48.67 -18.49 26.42
C ASP A 138 47.83 -19.14 25.31
N ALA A 139 48.39 -20.09 24.55
CA ALA A 139 47.64 -20.89 23.59
C ALA A 139 46.49 -21.66 24.24
N ASP A 140 46.72 -22.29 25.41
CA ASP A 140 45.68 -22.98 26.18
C ASP A 140 44.54 -22.05 26.63
N LYS A 141 44.87 -20.79 26.98
CA LYS A 141 43.86 -19.79 27.33
C LYS A 141 43.03 -19.40 26.12
N PHE A 142 43.67 -19.19 24.96
CA PHE A 142 42.95 -18.90 23.72
C PHE A 142 42.08 -20.07 23.28
N GLU A 143 42.54 -21.31 23.42
CA GLU A 143 41.74 -22.49 23.08
C GLU A 143 40.47 -22.57 23.96
N LYS A 144 40.60 -22.33 25.27
CA LYS A 144 39.44 -22.26 26.19
C LYS A 144 38.47 -21.14 25.81
N LEU A 145 38.99 -19.97 25.42
CA LEU A 145 38.16 -18.85 24.98
C LEU A 145 37.41 -19.18 23.69
N ILE A 146 38.10 -19.79 22.71
CA ILE A 146 37.51 -20.22 21.44
C ILE A 146 36.42 -21.27 21.69
N LYS A 147 36.64 -22.26 22.58
CA LYS A 147 35.63 -23.26 22.96
C LYS A 147 34.40 -22.61 23.58
N ASN A 148 34.58 -21.68 24.54
CA ASN A 148 33.47 -20.96 25.17
C ASN A 148 32.67 -20.11 24.14
N GLN A 149 33.38 -19.41 23.24
CA GLN A 149 32.73 -18.66 22.17
C GLN A 149 31.99 -19.58 21.20
N HIS A 150 32.56 -20.73 20.86
CA HIS A 150 31.93 -21.73 20.01
C HIS A 150 30.63 -22.27 20.63
N GLU A 151 30.66 -22.63 21.91
CA GLU A 151 29.46 -23.07 22.66
C GLU A 151 28.37 -22.00 22.64
N LYS A 152 28.72 -20.73 22.89
CA LYS A 152 27.77 -19.61 22.79
C LYS A 152 27.19 -19.47 21.39
N MET A 153 28.02 -19.58 20.35
CA MET A 153 27.57 -19.51 18.96
C MET A 153 26.63 -20.67 18.59
N VAL A 154 26.85 -21.86 19.14
CA VAL A 154 25.97 -23.03 18.94
C VAL A 154 24.61 -22.80 19.61
N VAL A 155 24.59 -22.27 20.84
CA VAL A 155 23.33 -21.95 21.54
C VAL A 155 22.52 -20.91 20.77
N VAL A 156 23.15 -19.80 20.37
CA VAL A 156 22.49 -18.73 19.60
C VAL A 156 21.98 -19.26 18.26
N ARG A 157 22.76 -20.10 17.56
CA ARG A 157 22.30 -20.74 16.32
C ARG A 157 21.05 -21.60 16.57
N GLY A 158 21.04 -22.38 17.64
CA GLY A 158 19.88 -23.20 18.00
C GLY A 158 18.64 -22.38 18.39
N GLU A 159 18.82 -21.23 19.03
CA GLU A 159 17.73 -20.27 19.31
C GLU A 159 17.17 -19.67 18.02
N LEU A 160 18.03 -19.19 17.13
CA LEU A 160 17.62 -18.67 15.82
C LEU A 160 16.92 -19.72 14.95
N GLU A 161 17.37 -20.99 14.99
CA GLU A 161 16.70 -22.09 14.29
C GLU A 161 15.31 -22.35 14.88
N ARG A 162 15.16 -22.34 16.21
CA ARG A 162 13.86 -22.48 16.90
C ARG A 162 12.91 -21.33 16.60
N GLU A 163 13.41 -20.10 16.58
CA GLU A 163 12.62 -18.92 16.19
C GLU A 163 12.20 -19.01 14.72
N ARG A 164 13.11 -19.40 13.81
CA ARG A 164 12.78 -19.62 12.39
C ARG A 164 11.72 -20.70 12.20
N THR A 165 11.80 -21.81 12.94
CA THR A 165 10.76 -22.84 12.90
C THR A 165 9.43 -22.33 13.45
N GLY A 166 9.44 -21.59 14.57
CA GLY A 166 8.23 -21.02 15.16
C GLY A 166 7.57 -19.96 14.26
N HIS A 167 8.36 -19.09 13.62
CA HIS A 167 7.87 -18.17 12.59
C HIS A 167 7.29 -18.93 11.39
N GLY A 168 7.93 -20.02 10.97
CA GLY A 168 7.41 -20.90 9.91
C GLY A 168 6.04 -21.50 10.24
N GLU A 169 5.87 -22.00 11.47
CA GLU A 169 4.60 -22.53 11.98
C GLU A 169 3.51 -21.46 12.05
N SER A 170 3.84 -20.26 12.54
CA SER A 170 2.91 -19.12 12.61
C SER A 170 2.46 -18.66 11.21
N VAL A 171 3.38 -18.56 10.25
CA VAL A 171 3.05 -18.22 8.86
C VAL A 171 2.18 -19.31 8.23
N ALA A 172 2.47 -20.59 8.46
CA ALA A 172 1.65 -21.68 7.97
C ALA A 172 0.23 -21.65 8.57
N ALA A 173 0.10 -21.33 9.85
CA ALA A 173 -1.19 -21.14 10.51
C ALA A 173 -1.97 -19.96 9.89
N MET A 174 -1.35 -18.78 9.75
CA MET A 174 -1.99 -17.62 9.10
C MET A 174 -2.40 -17.91 7.66
N GLN A 175 -1.58 -18.61 6.88
CA GLN A 175 -1.92 -19.00 5.50
C GLN A 175 -3.12 -19.96 5.46
N SER A 176 -3.21 -20.90 6.41
CA SER A 176 -4.36 -21.80 6.55
C SER A 176 -5.63 -21.03 6.90
N GLU A 177 -5.55 -20.10 7.85
CA GLU A 177 -6.67 -19.23 8.23
C GLU A 177 -7.13 -18.34 7.06
N TYR A 178 -6.19 -17.69 6.37
CA TYR A 178 -6.49 -16.90 5.17
C TYR A 178 -7.17 -17.74 4.07
N ALA A 179 -6.69 -18.97 3.84
CA ALA A 179 -7.31 -19.88 2.88
C ALA A 179 -8.73 -20.28 3.31
N ASN A 180 -8.97 -20.48 4.61
CA ASN A 180 -10.29 -20.76 5.15
C ASN A 180 -11.23 -19.55 5.02
N GLU A 181 -10.76 -18.34 5.31
CA GLU A 181 -11.52 -17.10 5.15
C GLU A 181 -11.86 -16.84 3.68
N ARG A 182 -10.90 -17.05 2.77
CA ARG A 182 -11.13 -16.94 1.33
C ARG A 182 -12.22 -17.90 0.86
N ARG A 183 -12.18 -19.17 1.30
CA ARG A 183 -13.25 -20.14 0.99
C ARG A 183 -14.61 -19.68 1.53
N LYS A 184 -14.67 -19.15 2.76
CA LYS A 184 -15.91 -18.59 3.33
C LYS A 184 -16.42 -17.39 2.53
N ALA A 185 -15.53 -16.49 2.09
CA ALA A 185 -15.89 -15.35 1.26
C ALA A 185 -16.41 -15.80 -0.12
N GLU A 186 -15.79 -16.79 -0.75
CA GLU A 186 -16.25 -17.39 -2.00
C GLU A 186 -17.63 -18.06 -1.83
N GLU A 187 -17.87 -18.77 -0.72
CA GLU A 187 -19.19 -19.34 -0.40
C GLU A 187 -20.27 -18.27 -0.20
N LEU A 188 -19.96 -17.19 0.51
CA LEU A 188 -20.89 -16.07 0.71
C LEU A 188 -21.17 -15.34 -0.60
N ASN A 189 -20.15 -15.14 -1.44
CA ASN A 189 -20.32 -14.56 -2.78
C ASN A 189 -21.18 -15.45 -3.68
N ARG A 190 -21.03 -16.79 -3.60
CA ARG A 190 -21.94 -17.71 -4.31
C ARG A 190 -23.38 -17.57 -3.83
N LYS A 191 -23.60 -17.54 -2.51
CA LYS A 191 -24.94 -17.34 -1.94
C LYS A 191 -25.54 -15.99 -2.34
N LEU A 192 -24.71 -14.95 -2.41
CA LEU A 192 -25.11 -13.61 -2.85
C LEU A 192 -25.48 -13.61 -4.34
N ALA A 193 -24.68 -14.26 -5.19
CA ALA A 193 -24.99 -14.42 -6.62
C ALA A 193 -26.31 -15.18 -6.83
N GLU A 194 -26.55 -16.26 -6.07
CA GLU A 194 -27.83 -17.00 -6.08
C GLU A 194 -29.01 -16.15 -5.59
N ALA A 195 -28.79 -15.26 -4.63
CA ALA A 195 -29.82 -14.32 -4.20
C ALA A 195 -30.12 -13.29 -5.31
N TYR A 196 -29.08 -12.76 -5.98
CA TYR A 196 -29.25 -11.85 -7.11
C TYR A 196 -30.00 -12.50 -8.28
N THR A 197 -29.69 -13.75 -8.63
CA THR A 197 -30.44 -14.45 -9.69
C THR A 197 -31.91 -14.64 -9.31
N LYS A 198 -32.20 -15.03 -8.05
CA LYS A 198 -33.58 -15.16 -7.55
C LYS A 198 -34.34 -13.83 -7.53
N ILE A 199 -33.67 -12.73 -7.20
CA ILE A 199 -34.27 -11.39 -7.26
C ILE A 199 -34.59 -11.05 -8.71
N HIS A 200 -33.65 -11.28 -9.63
CA HIS A 200 -33.85 -11.01 -11.05
C HIS A 200 -34.99 -11.85 -11.65
N GLU A 201 -35.07 -13.14 -11.32
CA GLU A 201 -36.21 -14.00 -11.68
C GLU A 201 -37.53 -13.43 -11.15
N LYS A 202 -37.56 -12.96 -9.90
CA LYS A 202 -38.74 -12.33 -9.31
C LYS A 202 -39.09 -10.98 -9.92
N GLU A 203 -38.12 -10.21 -10.40
CA GLU A 203 -38.34 -8.96 -11.15
C GLU A 203 -38.90 -9.22 -12.56
N GLN A 204 -38.49 -10.32 -13.20
CA GLN A 204 -39.02 -10.72 -14.52
C GLN A 204 -40.46 -11.27 -14.45
N LEU A 205 -40.86 -11.90 -13.33
CA LEU A 205 -42.22 -12.41 -13.13
C LEU A 205 -43.32 -11.36 -13.40
N PRO A 206 -43.33 -10.16 -12.79
CA PRO A 206 -44.35 -9.15 -13.05
C PRO A 206 -44.33 -8.63 -14.50
N GLU A 207 -43.18 -8.59 -15.19
CA GLU A 207 -43.16 -8.27 -16.61
C GLU A 207 -43.84 -9.35 -17.45
N SER A 208 -43.59 -10.62 -17.15
CA SER A 208 -44.26 -11.75 -17.81
C SER A 208 -45.77 -11.76 -17.54
N LEU A 209 -46.18 -11.42 -16.31
CA LEU A 209 -47.60 -11.30 -15.94
C LEU A 209 -48.26 -10.10 -16.62
N LYS A 210 -47.58 -8.95 -16.74
CA LYS A 210 -48.07 -7.79 -17.51
C LYS A 210 -48.25 -8.10 -18.99
N LYS A 211 -47.33 -8.88 -19.60
CA LYS A 211 -47.49 -9.35 -20.98
C LYS A 211 -48.74 -10.22 -21.13
N LYS A 212 -48.93 -11.21 -20.25
CA LYS A 212 -50.14 -12.04 -20.24
C LYS A 212 -51.42 -11.23 -19.98
N GLU A 213 -51.36 -10.26 -19.07
CA GLU A 213 -52.49 -9.36 -18.80
C GLU A 213 -52.87 -8.54 -20.04
N LYS A 214 -51.87 -8.06 -20.79
CA LYS A 214 -52.09 -7.37 -22.06
C LYS A 214 -52.68 -8.31 -23.11
N GLU A 215 -52.16 -9.53 -23.25
CA GLU A 215 -52.70 -10.54 -24.17
C GLU A 215 -54.17 -10.85 -23.85
N MET A 216 -54.51 -11.09 -22.58
CA MET A 216 -55.88 -11.32 -22.13
C MET A 216 -56.78 -10.10 -22.37
N LYS A 217 -56.27 -8.87 -22.15
CA LYS A 217 -56.99 -7.63 -22.46
C LYS A 217 -57.27 -7.49 -23.96
N ASP A 218 -56.28 -7.83 -24.79
CA ASP A 218 -56.41 -7.80 -26.24
C ASP A 218 -57.44 -8.86 -26.70
N GLU A 219 -57.42 -10.07 -26.13
CA GLU A 219 -58.44 -11.10 -26.37
C GLU A 219 -59.84 -10.64 -25.95
N ILE A 220 -60.00 -10.08 -24.75
CA ILE A 220 -61.27 -9.51 -24.30
C ILE A 220 -61.74 -8.41 -25.26
N SER A 221 -60.83 -7.58 -25.76
CA SER A 221 -61.17 -6.54 -26.73
C SER A 221 -61.64 -7.12 -28.07
N ARG A 222 -61.03 -8.23 -28.53
CA ARG A 222 -61.47 -8.95 -29.74
C ARG A 222 -62.85 -9.56 -29.55
N TRP A 223 -63.06 -10.31 -28.47
CA TRP A 223 -64.37 -10.91 -28.16
C TRP A 223 -65.46 -9.85 -27.98
N LYS A 224 -65.13 -8.69 -27.39
CA LYS A 224 -66.06 -7.55 -27.31
C LYS A 224 -66.42 -6.99 -28.68
N LYS A 225 -65.44 -6.82 -29.57
CA LYS A 225 -65.69 -6.38 -30.95
C LYS A 225 -66.55 -7.40 -31.70
N GLU A 226 -66.21 -8.68 -31.62
CA GLU A 226 -67.01 -9.74 -32.23
C GLU A 226 -68.44 -9.75 -31.67
N ALA A 227 -68.62 -9.58 -30.35
CA ALA A 227 -69.94 -9.50 -29.75
C ALA A 227 -70.75 -8.29 -30.26
N GLU A 228 -70.13 -7.11 -30.39
CA GLU A 228 -70.77 -5.93 -30.98
C GLU A 228 -71.07 -6.13 -32.47
N GLU A 229 -70.19 -6.77 -33.23
CA GLU A 229 -70.45 -7.12 -34.63
C GLU A 229 -71.63 -8.09 -34.76
N TRP A 230 -71.72 -9.11 -33.91
CA TRP A 230 -72.85 -10.04 -33.90
C TRP A 230 -74.15 -9.34 -33.50
N LYS A 231 -74.09 -8.41 -32.55
CA LYS A 231 -75.24 -7.58 -32.15
C LYS A 231 -75.67 -6.62 -33.26
N GLU A 232 -74.72 -6.02 -33.97
CA GLU A 232 -75.01 -5.17 -35.13
C GLU A 232 -75.57 -5.99 -36.30
N LYS A 233 -75.02 -7.18 -36.57
CA LYS A 233 -75.56 -8.14 -37.54
C LYS A 233 -76.97 -8.59 -37.15
N SER A 234 -77.22 -8.88 -35.88
CA SER A 234 -78.58 -9.27 -35.43
C SER A 234 -79.56 -8.11 -35.58
N ALA A 235 -79.15 -6.87 -35.25
CA ALA A 235 -79.96 -5.67 -35.44
C ALA A 235 -80.27 -5.38 -36.92
N LYS A 236 -79.36 -5.74 -37.84
CA LYS A 236 -79.54 -5.63 -39.30
C LYS A 236 -80.31 -6.79 -39.92
N THR A 237 -80.74 -7.78 -39.14
CA THR A 237 -81.55 -8.90 -39.67
C THR A 237 -82.90 -8.34 -40.16
N PRO A 238 -83.37 -8.69 -41.38
CA PRO A 238 -84.59 -8.10 -41.95
C PRO A 238 -85.83 -8.22 -41.06
N THR A 239 -85.95 -9.31 -40.30
CA THR A 239 -87.01 -9.50 -39.31
C THR A 239 -86.90 -8.55 -38.12
N ALA A 240 -85.69 -8.28 -37.63
CA ALA A 240 -85.47 -7.34 -36.53
C ALA A 240 -85.68 -5.88 -36.98
N GLN A 241 -85.24 -5.53 -38.19
CA GLN A 241 -85.52 -4.21 -38.78
C GLN A 241 -87.02 -4.01 -39.02
N LEU A 242 -87.70 -5.01 -39.60
CA LEU A 242 -89.14 -4.96 -39.81
C LEU A 242 -89.91 -4.78 -38.50
N LEU A 243 -89.52 -5.50 -37.43
CA LEU A 243 -90.14 -5.33 -36.11
C LEU A 243 -89.87 -3.94 -35.54
N ASN A 244 -88.67 -3.40 -35.72
CA ASN A 244 -88.33 -2.06 -35.24
C ASN A 244 -89.08 -0.96 -36.01
N ASP A 245 -89.23 -1.13 -37.33
CA ASP A 245 -90.02 -0.26 -38.19
C ASP A 245 -91.51 -0.37 -37.87
N GLN A 246 -92.02 -1.59 -37.63
CA GLN A 246 -93.39 -1.81 -37.16
C GLN A 246 -93.64 -1.13 -35.80
N LEU A 247 -92.71 -1.24 -34.85
CA LEU A 247 -92.80 -0.56 -33.56
C LEU A 247 -92.72 0.96 -33.70
N SER A 248 -91.87 1.47 -34.60
CA SER A 248 -91.78 2.90 -34.91
C SER A 248 -93.06 3.41 -35.56
N ASN A 249 -93.62 2.66 -36.50
CA ASN A 249 -94.87 3.01 -37.18
C ASN A 249 -96.05 2.97 -36.21
N LEU A 250 -96.15 1.94 -35.34
CA LEU A 250 -97.17 1.89 -34.29
C LEU A 250 -97.05 3.06 -33.31
N LYS A 251 -95.82 3.45 -32.93
CA LYS A 251 -95.61 4.65 -32.11
C LYS A 251 -96.11 5.91 -32.81
N MET A 252 -95.75 6.09 -34.08
CA MET A 252 -96.19 7.23 -34.90
C MET A 252 -97.72 7.25 -35.10
N GLU A 253 -98.34 6.09 -35.33
CA GLU A 253 -99.79 5.92 -35.47
C GLU A 253 -100.50 6.27 -34.16
N HIS A 254 -100.03 5.76 -33.02
CA HIS A 254 -100.60 6.12 -31.71
C HIS A 254 -100.41 7.59 -31.36
N GLU A 255 -99.26 8.20 -31.68
CA GLU A 255 -99.04 9.63 -31.50
C GLU A 255 -100.01 10.46 -32.36
N ARG A 256 -100.25 10.02 -33.60
CA ARG A 256 -101.20 10.64 -34.51
C ARG A 256 -102.65 10.51 -34.01
N GLU A 257 -103.06 9.32 -33.59
CA GLU A 257 -104.39 9.06 -33.02
C GLU A 257 -104.64 9.92 -31.77
N LEU A 258 -103.64 10.05 -30.89
CA LEU A 258 -103.70 10.93 -29.72
C LEU A 258 -103.84 12.41 -30.12
N ALA A 259 -103.13 12.85 -31.15
CA ALA A 259 -103.24 14.22 -31.65
C ALA A 259 -104.63 14.50 -32.28
N GLU A 260 -105.15 13.56 -33.07
CA GLU A 260 -106.48 13.65 -33.68
C GLU A 260 -107.59 13.64 -32.60
N ALA A 261 -107.50 12.75 -31.60
CA ALA A 261 -108.43 12.72 -30.47
C ALA A 261 -108.42 14.03 -29.66
N LYS A 262 -107.23 14.61 -29.43
CA LYS A 262 -107.10 15.93 -28.78
C LYS A 262 -107.74 17.04 -29.61
N SER A 263 -107.51 17.06 -30.93
CA SER A 263 -108.12 18.03 -31.84
C SER A 263 -109.65 17.93 -31.86
N GLN A 264 -110.18 16.70 -31.92
CA GLN A 264 -111.63 16.45 -31.85
C GLN A 264 -112.23 16.88 -30.51
N ALA A 265 -111.56 16.64 -29.39
CA ALA A 265 -112.00 17.09 -28.07
C ALA A 265 -112.07 18.63 -28.00
N VAL A 266 -111.08 19.34 -28.56
CA VAL A 266 -111.09 20.81 -28.64
C VAL A 266 -112.21 21.33 -29.54
N ALA A 267 -112.50 20.67 -30.65
CA ALA A 267 -113.62 21.03 -31.52
C ALA A 267 -114.98 20.87 -30.82
N ARG A 268 -115.17 19.76 -30.08
CA ARG A 268 -116.38 19.53 -29.26
C ARG A 268 -116.54 20.58 -28.15
N ALA A 269 -115.45 20.91 -27.45
CA ALA A 269 -115.49 21.96 -26.42
C ALA A 269 -115.90 23.33 -27.00
N LYS A 270 -115.51 23.66 -28.24
CA LYS A 270 -115.94 24.89 -28.92
C LYS A 270 -117.43 24.85 -29.29
N THR A 271 -117.95 23.72 -29.76
CA THR A 271 -119.38 23.59 -30.05
C THR A 271 -120.22 23.67 -28.77
N ASP A 272 -119.73 23.07 -27.69
CA ASP A 272 -120.39 23.10 -26.38
C ASP A 272 -120.38 24.51 -25.79
N SER A 273 -119.27 25.24 -25.90
CA SER A 273 -119.20 26.66 -25.49
C SER A 273 -120.18 27.56 -26.27
N LEU A 274 -120.38 27.31 -27.57
CA LEU A 274 -121.38 28.03 -28.36
C LEU A 274 -122.82 27.65 -27.93
N ALA A 275 -123.06 26.39 -27.59
CA ALA A 275 -124.36 25.94 -27.07
C ALA A 275 -124.65 26.54 -25.68
N GLU A 276 -123.67 26.56 -24.78
CA GLU A 276 -123.77 27.20 -23.47
C GLU A 276 -124.01 28.70 -23.58
N SER A 277 -123.33 29.39 -24.50
CA SER A 277 -123.54 30.82 -24.72
C SER A 277 -124.96 31.12 -25.22
N ARG A 278 -125.51 30.25 -26.09
CA ARG A 278 -126.91 30.34 -26.53
C ARG A 278 -127.87 30.07 -25.37
N LEU A 279 -127.59 29.05 -24.55
CA LEU A 279 -128.39 28.73 -23.38
C LEU A 279 -128.43 29.89 -22.40
N ARG A 280 -127.27 30.47 -22.05
CA ARG A 280 -127.17 31.67 -21.20
C ARG A 280 -127.98 32.84 -21.76
N SER A 281 -127.87 33.09 -23.07
CA SER A 281 -128.67 34.16 -23.71
C SER A 281 -130.18 33.90 -23.65
N SER A 282 -130.60 32.63 -23.64
CA SER A 282 -132.01 32.25 -23.47
C SER A 282 -132.45 32.33 -22.00
N GLU A 283 -131.57 31.99 -21.06
CA GLU A 283 -131.77 32.14 -19.62
C GLU A 283 -131.91 33.61 -19.23
N ASP A 284 -131.06 34.51 -19.74
CA ASP A 284 -131.15 35.96 -19.52
C ASP A 284 -132.48 36.53 -20.01
N ARG A 285 -132.96 36.06 -21.17
CA ARG A 285 -134.28 36.45 -21.70
C ARG A 285 -135.41 35.94 -20.83
N LEU A 286 -135.33 34.69 -20.37
CA LEU A 286 -136.31 34.13 -19.43
C LEU A 286 -136.32 34.90 -18.11
N GLN A 287 -135.15 35.28 -17.59
CA GLN A 287 -135.03 36.06 -16.36
C GLN A 287 -135.55 37.50 -16.52
N SER A 288 -135.33 38.12 -17.68
CA SER A 288 -135.94 39.41 -18.02
C SER A 288 -137.47 39.32 -18.09
N LEU A 289 -138.02 38.30 -18.75
CA LEU A 289 -139.46 38.06 -18.80
C LEU A 289 -140.05 37.76 -17.41
N ALA A 290 -139.36 36.97 -16.59
CA ALA A 290 -139.76 36.68 -15.22
C ALA A 290 -139.77 37.95 -14.35
N SER A 291 -138.79 38.85 -14.52
CA SER A 291 -138.75 40.14 -13.84
C SER A 291 -139.90 41.06 -14.28
N GLN A 292 -140.24 41.06 -15.57
CA GLN A 292 -141.39 41.82 -16.10
C GLN A 292 -142.72 41.26 -15.60
N LEU A 293 -142.87 39.93 -15.53
CA LEU A 293 -144.04 39.29 -14.93
C LEU A 293 -144.17 39.62 -13.45
N ALA A 294 -143.08 39.58 -12.68
CA ALA A 294 -143.10 39.96 -11.27
C ALA A 294 -143.54 41.42 -11.05
N VAL A 295 -143.12 42.35 -11.91
CA VAL A 295 -143.57 43.76 -11.87
C VAL A 295 -145.06 43.87 -12.25
N ALA A 296 -145.50 43.18 -13.30
CA ALA A 296 -146.90 43.20 -13.73
C ALA A 296 -147.84 42.57 -12.69
N GLU A 297 -147.40 41.48 -12.05
CA GLU A 297 -148.14 40.79 -11.01
C GLU A 297 -148.14 41.58 -9.69
N GLY A 298 -147.03 42.25 -9.37
CA GLY A 298 -146.97 43.25 -8.29
C GLY A 298 -147.96 44.40 -8.51
N ALA A 299 -148.03 44.95 -9.72
CA ALA A 299 -148.99 45.99 -10.08
C ALA A 299 -150.45 45.48 -10.05
N ARG A 300 -150.70 44.23 -10.46
CA ARG A 300 -152.01 43.57 -10.38
C ARG A 300 -152.47 43.42 -8.92
N VAL A 301 -151.59 42.94 -8.05
CA VAL A 301 -151.88 42.77 -6.61
C VAL A 301 -152.09 44.14 -5.94
N GLN A 302 -151.30 45.16 -6.29
CA GLN A 302 -151.52 46.52 -5.82
C GLN A 302 -152.90 47.06 -6.25
N ALA A 303 -153.30 46.86 -7.51
CA ALA A 303 -154.62 47.27 -7.98
C ALA A 303 -155.78 46.48 -7.34
N GLU A 304 -155.58 45.19 -7.05
CA GLU A 304 -156.56 44.37 -6.32
C GLU A 304 -156.72 44.83 -4.87
N GLU A 305 -155.62 45.16 -4.20
CA GLU A 305 -155.64 45.67 -2.82
C GLU A 305 -156.22 47.08 -2.75
N GLU A 306 -155.86 47.98 -3.68
CA GLU A 306 -156.50 49.30 -3.82
C GLU A 306 -158.01 49.17 -4.09
N GLY A 307 -158.43 48.20 -4.91
CA GLY A 307 -159.85 47.91 -5.15
C GLY A 307 -160.56 47.29 -3.95
N ARG A 308 -159.86 46.54 -3.10
CA ARG A 308 -160.38 46.01 -1.83
C ARG A 308 -160.60 47.14 -0.83
N ILE A 309 -159.60 48.01 -0.68
CA ILE A 309 -159.68 49.21 0.17
C ILE A 309 -160.81 50.13 -0.29
N ALA A 310 -160.96 50.40 -1.59
CA ALA A 310 -162.05 51.25 -2.11
C ALA A 310 -163.45 50.65 -1.88
N ARG A 311 -163.60 49.31 -1.88
CA ARG A 311 -164.89 48.64 -1.57
C ARG A 311 -165.18 48.66 -0.07
N GLU A 312 -164.17 48.48 0.77
CA GLU A 312 -164.27 48.59 2.23
C GLU A 312 -164.58 50.04 2.65
N GLU A 313 -163.97 51.04 2.02
CA GLU A 313 -164.26 52.47 2.22
C GLU A 313 -165.69 52.85 1.77
N ASN A 314 -166.19 52.35 0.65
CA ASN A 314 -167.58 52.60 0.19
C ASN A 314 -168.64 51.92 1.09
N ALA A 315 -168.32 50.77 1.67
CA ALA A 315 -169.18 50.06 2.61
C ALA A 315 -169.22 50.77 3.98
N LEU A 316 -168.07 51.26 4.45
CA LEU A 316 -167.96 52.05 5.66
C LEU A 316 -168.59 53.44 5.50
N ALA A 317 -168.46 54.10 4.34
CA ALA A 317 -169.11 55.38 4.06
C ALA A 317 -170.65 55.32 4.03
N ASN A 318 -171.24 54.21 3.55
CA ASN A 318 -172.70 54.02 3.59
C ASN A 318 -173.21 53.67 4.99
N ALA A 319 -172.48 52.85 5.75
CA ALA A 319 -172.84 52.52 7.13
C ALA A 319 -172.66 53.71 8.10
N GLU A 320 -171.68 54.57 7.84
CA GLU A 320 -171.39 55.77 8.64
C GLU A 320 -172.32 56.94 8.26
N MET A 321 -172.78 57.07 7.00
CA MET A 321 -173.82 58.05 6.61
C MET A 321 -175.20 57.77 7.22
N ASP A 322 -175.58 56.50 7.39
CA ASP A 322 -176.83 56.11 8.06
C ASP A 322 -176.74 56.24 9.58
N ARG A 323 -175.54 56.15 10.16
CA ARG A 323 -175.29 56.31 11.60
C ARG A 323 -175.04 57.77 12.01
N LEU A 324 -174.42 58.59 11.16
CA LEU A 324 -174.18 60.01 11.38
C LEU A 324 -175.37 60.92 11.02
N ARG A 325 -176.40 60.41 10.31
CA ARG A 325 -177.75 61.03 10.27
C ARG A 325 -178.47 60.98 11.62
N LEU A 326 -178.06 60.09 12.54
CA LEU A 326 -178.69 59.97 13.86
C LEU A 326 -177.94 60.70 14.99
N LEU A 327 -176.63 60.98 14.89
CA LEU A 327 -175.84 61.36 16.08
C LEU A 327 -174.66 62.35 15.85
N GLY A 328 -174.70 63.19 14.80
CA GLY A 328 -173.57 63.99 14.31
C GLY A 328 -172.58 64.62 15.31
N LEU A 329 -171.37 64.04 15.41
CA LEU A 329 -170.12 64.67 15.89
C LEU A 329 -168.85 63.99 15.33
N LEU A 330 -168.03 64.81 14.67
CA LEU A 330 -166.60 64.80 14.26
C LEU A 330 -165.60 63.64 14.60
N SER A 331 -164.80 63.30 13.57
CA SER A 331 -163.31 63.11 13.46
C SER A 331 -162.46 62.49 14.59
N PRO A 332 -161.53 61.56 14.26
CA PRO A 332 -160.34 61.21 15.06
C PRO A 332 -159.00 61.40 14.30
N ASP A 333 -157.89 61.63 15.01
CA ASP A 333 -156.53 61.51 14.44
C ASP A 333 -155.47 61.10 15.49
N PRO A 334 -154.61 60.10 15.21
CA PRO A 334 -153.35 59.87 15.90
C PRO A 334 -152.16 59.61 14.94
N LEU A 335 -151.63 60.67 14.32
CA LEU A 335 -150.43 60.66 13.45
C LEU A 335 -149.07 60.78 14.19
N GLU A 336 -149.04 60.73 15.54
CA GLU A 336 -147.80 60.98 16.29
C GLU A 336 -146.84 59.78 16.43
N ARG A 337 -147.26 58.54 16.12
CA ARG A 337 -146.40 57.36 16.39
C ARG A 337 -145.35 57.05 15.32
N LEU A 338 -145.46 57.61 14.11
CA LEU A 338 -144.53 57.29 13.02
C LEU A 338 -143.19 58.07 13.09
N LYS A 339 -143.09 59.10 13.95
CA LYS A 339 -141.90 59.96 14.04
C LYS A 339 -140.86 59.50 15.07
N ALA A 340 -141.08 58.40 15.79
CA ALA A 340 -140.16 57.91 16.82
C ALA A 340 -139.15 56.86 16.31
N ALA A 341 -139.54 55.98 15.39
CA ALA A 341 -138.73 54.79 15.05
C ALA A 341 -137.58 55.04 14.05
N VAL A 342 -137.51 56.19 13.38
CA VAL A 342 -136.53 56.45 12.29
C VAL A 342 -135.25 57.16 12.76
N ARG A 343 -135.20 57.70 13.99
CA ARG A 343 -133.99 58.41 14.48
C ARG A 343 -132.91 57.52 15.11
N GLU A 344 -133.20 56.26 15.44
CA GLU A 344 -132.23 55.42 16.18
C GLU A 344 -131.28 54.60 15.28
N ALA A 345 -131.55 54.50 13.97
CA ALA A 345 -130.71 53.75 13.02
C ALA A 345 -129.50 54.52 12.47
N ARG A 346 -129.19 55.72 12.98
CA ARG A 346 -128.22 56.66 12.36
C ARG A 346 -126.87 56.85 13.08
N VAL A 347 -126.46 55.98 14.02
CA VAL A 347 -125.22 56.19 14.82
C VAL A 347 -124.21 55.04 14.84
N LYS A 348 -124.48 53.82 14.31
CA LYS A 348 -123.63 52.65 14.63
C LYS A 348 -122.83 51.98 13.49
N ARG A 349 -122.32 52.71 12.50
CA ARG A 349 -121.21 52.19 11.65
C ARG A 349 -120.25 53.31 11.22
N PRO A 350 -118.97 53.20 11.57
CA PRO A 350 -117.96 53.15 10.51
C PRO A 350 -116.81 52.17 10.82
N ASP A 351 -116.08 51.80 9.75
CA ASP A 351 -114.78 51.11 9.70
C ASP A 351 -114.82 49.61 9.35
N GLU A 352 -114.86 49.31 8.04
CA GLU A 352 -114.19 48.16 7.40
C GLU A 352 -113.82 48.59 5.97
N ASP A 353 -112.52 48.71 5.69
CA ASP A 353 -111.95 49.14 4.41
C ASP A 353 -111.39 47.94 3.64
N ILE A 354 -111.56 47.97 2.33
CA ILE A 354 -111.43 46.86 1.38
C ILE A 354 -109.94 46.70 1.00
N ARG A 355 -109.09 46.31 1.95
CA ARG A 355 -107.65 46.08 1.71
C ARG A 355 -107.10 44.73 2.20
N ASP A 356 -107.99 43.80 2.55
CA ASP A 356 -107.64 42.42 2.95
C ASP A 356 -107.72 41.38 1.80
N LEU A 357 -107.77 41.80 0.53
CA LEU A 357 -107.95 40.87 -0.59
C LEU A 357 -106.79 40.79 -1.61
N LEU A 358 -105.66 41.49 -1.39
CA LEU A 358 -104.51 41.40 -2.29
C LEU A 358 -103.17 41.29 -1.54
N GLY A 359 -102.92 40.09 -1.01
CA GLY A 359 -101.64 39.35 -1.05
C GLY A 359 -100.33 40.06 -0.70
N GLY A 360 -99.79 39.73 0.48
CA GLY A 360 -98.41 40.02 0.86
C GLY A 360 -98.07 39.40 2.22
N ASP A 361 -97.84 38.09 2.26
CA ASP A 361 -97.51 37.39 3.50
C ASP A 361 -96.20 37.92 4.09
N SER A 362 -96.31 38.62 5.22
CA SER A 362 -95.21 39.22 5.99
C SER A 362 -94.36 38.18 6.76
N CYS A 363 -94.45 36.89 6.41
CA CYS A 363 -93.78 35.80 7.13
C CYS A 363 -92.39 35.46 6.56
N GLU A 364 -92.18 35.55 5.24
CA GLU A 364 -90.90 35.17 4.60
C GLU A 364 -89.75 36.15 4.90
N LEU A 365 -90.07 37.41 5.18
CA LEU A 365 -89.07 38.44 5.53
C LEU A 365 -88.52 38.27 6.96
N ALA A 366 -89.33 37.75 7.88
CA ALA A 366 -88.91 37.51 9.28
C ALA A 366 -88.01 36.27 9.39
N GLU A 367 -88.32 35.20 8.63
CA GLU A 367 -87.50 33.99 8.62
C GLU A 367 -86.16 34.18 7.90
N SER A 368 -86.14 34.95 6.81
CA SER A 368 -84.91 35.37 6.10
C SER A 368 -83.98 36.17 7.02
N LYS A 369 -84.53 37.13 7.77
CA LYS A 369 -83.79 37.96 8.73
C LYS A 369 -83.21 37.14 9.88
N GLY A 370 -83.98 36.20 10.43
CA GLY A 370 -83.52 35.30 11.49
C GLY A 370 -82.42 34.33 11.05
N LYS A 371 -82.43 33.87 9.78
CA LYS A 371 -81.36 33.03 9.21
C LYS A 371 -80.08 33.84 8.98
N TYR A 372 -80.21 35.10 8.54
CA TYR A 372 -79.07 36.01 8.34
C TYR A 372 -78.38 36.37 9.67
N GLU A 373 -79.15 36.62 10.73
CA GLU A 373 -78.60 36.91 12.06
C GLU A 373 -77.85 35.72 12.67
N ARG A 374 -78.36 34.49 12.52
CA ARG A 374 -77.66 33.27 12.97
C ARG A 374 -76.36 33.04 12.20
N LEU A 375 -76.36 33.24 10.88
CA LEU A 375 -75.18 33.05 10.04
C LEU A 375 -74.10 34.11 10.36
N ARG A 376 -74.52 35.33 10.71
CA ARG A 376 -73.62 36.40 11.19
C ARG A 376 -72.98 36.04 12.52
N ASP A 377 -73.75 35.52 13.48
CA ASP A 377 -73.25 35.11 14.80
C ASP A 377 -72.27 33.92 14.70
N GLU A 378 -72.54 32.97 13.81
CA GLU A 378 -71.62 31.86 13.54
C GLU A 378 -70.31 32.35 12.92
N PHE A 379 -70.37 33.30 11.98
CA PHE A 379 -69.19 33.89 11.36
C PHE A 379 -68.33 34.67 12.38
N GLU A 380 -68.95 35.42 13.30
CA GLU A 380 -68.25 36.10 14.40
C GLU A 380 -67.57 35.08 15.35
N ARG A 381 -68.22 33.97 15.66
CA ARG A 381 -67.61 32.89 16.46
C ARG A 381 -66.44 32.22 15.75
N TYR A 382 -66.54 32.00 14.44
CA TYR A 382 -65.43 31.45 13.64
C TYR A 382 -64.27 32.45 13.53
N LYS A 383 -64.55 33.74 13.37
CA LYS A 383 -63.55 34.80 13.39
C LYS A 383 -62.82 34.87 14.75
N LEU A 384 -63.55 34.83 15.85
CA LEU A 384 -62.96 34.81 17.21
C LEU A 384 -62.14 33.54 17.46
N LYS A 385 -62.58 32.37 16.97
CA LYS A 385 -61.79 31.12 17.05
C LYS A 385 -60.53 31.19 16.17
N ALA A 386 -60.63 31.71 14.96
CA ALA A 386 -59.48 31.88 14.07
C ALA A 386 -58.47 32.90 14.62
N GLU A 387 -58.94 34.02 15.18
CA GLU A 387 -58.11 35.01 15.86
C GLU A 387 -57.48 34.47 17.15
N ALA A 388 -58.18 33.60 17.90
CA ALA A 388 -57.60 32.92 19.07
C ALA A 388 -56.54 31.87 18.68
N VAL A 389 -56.74 31.17 17.55
CA VAL A 389 -55.75 30.23 16.98
C VAL A 389 -54.55 30.96 16.37
N LEU A 390 -54.75 32.14 15.78
CA LEU A 390 -53.67 32.98 15.27
C LEU A 390 -52.93 33.68 16.41
N LYS A 391 -53.61 34.13 17.47
CA LYS A 391 -52.96 34.66 18.69
C LYS A 391 -52.24 33.58 19.51
N SER A 392 -52.61 32.31 19.38
CA SER A 392 -51.84 31.20 19.96
C SER A 392 -50.73 30.67 19.06
N LYS A 393 -50.67 31.10 17.78
CA LYS A 393 -49.62 30.74 16.81
C LYS A 393 -48.68 31.88 16.43
N GLN A 394 -49.01 33.14 16.73
CA GLN A 394 -48.05 34.23 16.65
C GLN A 394 -47.09 34.11 17.84
N PRO A 395 -45.77 34.06 17.60
CA PRO A 395 -44.81 34.18 18.70
C PRO A 395 -45.04 35.58 19.27
N LYS A 396 -45.41 35.64 20.55
CA LYS A 396 -45.31 36.89 21.30
C LYS A 396 -43.85 37.32 21.21
N ASP A 397 -43.61 38.41 20.53
CA ASP A 397 -42.49 39.32 20.77
C ASP A 397 -42.64 39.91 22.20
N ASP A 398 -42.64 39.03 23.21
CA ASP A 398 -42.44 39.41 24.59
C ASP A 398 -40.92 39.46 24.78
N SER A 399 -40.44 40.69 24.73
CA SER A 399 -39.10 41.19 25.09
C SER A 399 -38.71 40.86 26.55
N SER A 400 -38.89 39.61 27.00
CA SER A 400 -38.54 39.16 28.34
C SER A 400 -37.97 37.74 28.41
N CYS A 401 -37.56 37.14 27.28
CA CYS A 401 -36.79 35.89 27.29
C CYS A 401 -35.33 36.15 26.85
N SER A 402 -34.65 37.03 27.57
CA SER A 402 -33.19 37.20 27.48
C SER A 402 -32.44 36.27 28.42
N VAL A 403 -33.11 35.25 28.99
CA VAL A 403 -32.44 34.23 29.76
C VAL A 403 -32.62 32.94 28.97
N PRO A 404 -31.61 32.54 28.17
CA PRO A 404 -31.58 31.21 27.60
C PRO A 404 -31.84 30.23 28.74
N SER A 405 -32.69 29.23 28.50
CA SER A 405 -32.76 28.10 29.42
C SER A 405 -31.33 27.60 29.64
N GLU A 406 -30.89 27.37 30.88
CA GLU A 406 -29.53 26.90 31.21
C GLU A 406 -29.10 25.69 30.36
N GLU A 407 -30.08 24.93 29.88
CA GLU A 407 -29.93 23.78 28.99
C GLU A 407 -29.63 24.17 27.54
N GLU A 408 -30.20 25.27 27.03
CA GLU A 408 -29.86 25.81 25.70
C GLU A 408 -28.48 26.47 25.71
N GLU A 409 -28.14 27.19 26.79
CA GLU A 409 -26.78 27.67 27.04
C GLU A 409 -25.78 26.52 27.18
N GLY A 410 -26.16 25.44 27.89
CA GLY A 410 -25.36 24.23 28.04
C GLY A 410 -25.14 23.49 26.72
N LEU A 411 -26.17 23.38 25.87
CA LEU A 411 -26.04 22.80 24.53
C LEU A 411 -25.20 23.69 23.61
N ARG A 412 -25.38 25.01 23.64
CA ARG A 412 -24.52 25.95 22.89
C ARG A 412 -23.07 25.86 23.36
N LEU A 413 -22.83 25.70 24.67
CA LEU A 413 -21.49 25.49 25.22
C LEU A 413 -20.90 24.16 24.79
N LEU A 414 -21.67 23.06 24.81
CA LEU A 414 -21.22 21.75 24.34
C LEU A 414 -20.91 21.76 22.84
N VAL A 415 -21.76 22.37 22.03
CA VAL A 415 -21.50 22.56 20.59
C VAL A 415 -20.25 23.39 20.37
N SER A 416 -20.05 24.47 21.15
CA SER A 416 -18.82 25.27 21.11
C SER A 416 -17.58 24.47 21.54
N GLN A 417 -17.68 23.64 22.59
CA GLN A 417 -16.62 22.74 23.04
C GLN A 417 -16.27 21.69 21.98
N LEU A 418 -17.27 21.08 21.33
CA LEU A 418 -17.06 20.12 20.25
C LEU A 418 -16.44 20.79 19.02
N HIS A 419 -16.87 21.99 18.63
CA HIS A 419 -16.24 22.74 17.55
C HIS A 419 -14.80 23.14 17.90
N ASN A 420 -14.52 23.52 19.15
CA ASN A 420 -13.16 23.80 19.61
C ASN A 420 -12.30 22.54 19.63
N LYS A 421 -12.87 21.40 20.02
CA LYS A 421 -12.19 20.10 19.99
C LYS A 421 -11.90 19.66 18.56
N LEU A 422 -12.86 19.81 17.65
CA LEU A 422 -12.67 19.56 16.22
C LEU A 422 -11.55 20.44 15.66
N ARG A 423 -11.61 21.77 15.89
CA ARG A 423 -10.54 22.70 15.49
C ARG A 423 -9.19 22.34 16.08
N SER A 424 -9.13 21.91 17.35
CA SER A 424 -7.87 21.49 17.96
C SER A 424 -7.30 20.23 17.33
N LEU A 425 -8.17 19.27 16.96
CA LEU A 425 -7.76 18.04 16.27
C LEU A 425 -7.32 18.34 14.83
N GLU A 426 -8.00 19.25 14.13
CA GLU A 426 -7.60 19.71 12.80
C GLU A 426 -6.22 20.38 12.82
N VAL A 427 -5.98 21.26 13.80
CA VAL A 427 -4.67 21.92 13.97
C VAL A 427 -3.59 20.92 14.37
N ALA A 428 -3.89 19.97 15.26
CA ALA A 428 -2.95 18.91 15.64
C ALA A 428 -2.60 18.03 14.43
N HIS A 429 -3.59 17.57 13.66
CA HIS A 429 -3.35 16.80 12.45
C HIS A 429 -2.55 17.58 11.40
N ALA A 430 -2.86 18.86 11.19
CA ALA A 430 -2.09 19.72 10.29
C ALA A 430 -0.63 19.89 10.76
N SER A 431 -0.40 20.02 12.08
CA SER A 431 0.93 20.06 12.68
C SER A 431 1.69 18.76 12.47
N ASP A 432 1.07 17.61 12.79
CA ASP A 432 1.68 16.29 12.63
C ASP A 432 2.01 16.00 11.16
N GLN A 433 1.10 16.34 10.25
CA GLN A 433 1.33 16.23 8.81
C GLN A 433 2.52 17.10 8.35
N ALA A 434 2.63 18.34 8.87
CA ALA A 434 3.77 19.21 8.56
C ALA A 434 5.10 18.65 9.11
N GLN A 435 5.08 18.00 10.28
CA GLN A 435 6.25 17.34 10.86
C GLN A 435 6.68 16.13 10.02
N PHE A 436 5.75 15.24 9.65
CA PHE A 436 6.07 14.11 8.77
C PHE A 436 6.58 14.56 7.40
N ASP A 437 6.02 15.62 6.84
CA ASP A 437 6.51 16.22 5.61
C ASP A 437 7.94 16.78 5.77
N GLN A 438 8.23 17.42 6.90
CA GLN A 438 9.58 17.93 7.20
C GLN A 438 10.59 16.79 7.37
N GLU A 439 10.25 15.74 8.11
CA GLU A 439 11.07 14.53 8.27
C GLU A 439 11.29 13.80 6.94
N THR A 440 10.24 13.69 6.13
CA THR A 440 10.34 13.11 4.79
C THR A 440 11.28 13.93 3.91
N ARG A 441 11.20 15.27 3.97
CA ARG A 441 12.13 16.15 3.23
C ARG A 441 13.56 16.00 3.74
N SER A 442 13.78 15.93 5.05
CA SER A 442 15.14 15.81 5.63
C SER A 442 15.77 14.46 5.31
N LEU A 443 15.01 13.36 5.38
CA LEU A 443 15.46 12.03 4.98
C LEU A 443 15.77 11.97 3.49
N ARG A 444 14.90 12.54 2.63
CA ARG A 444 15.17 12.63 1.17
C ARG A 444 16.43 13.42 0.88
N GLN A 445 16.64 14.54 1.56
CA GLN A 445 17.86 15.34 1.41
C GLN A 445 19.10 14.53 1.84
N ARG A 446 19.02 13.82 2.98
CA ARG A 446 20.11 12.98 3.46
C ARG A 446 20.45 11.84 2.49
N VAL A 447 19.44 11.22 1.88
CA VAL A 447 19.63 10.22 0.83
C VAL A 447 20.36 10.83 -0.37
N CYS A 448 19.91 11.99 -0.87
CA CYS A 448 20.61 12.65 -1.98
C CYS A 448 22.06 13.04 -1.64
N ASP A 449 22.33 13.44 -0.40
CA ASP A 449 23.69 13.75 0.05
C ASP A 449 24.59 12.51 0.09
N LEU A 450 24.06 11.38 0.55
CA LEU A 450 24.76 10.09 0.53
C LEU A 450 25.00 9.61 -0.90
N GLU A 451 24.00 9.69 -1.79
CA GLU A 451 24.13 9.33 -3.20
C GLU A 451 25.23 10.15 -3.89
N ARG A 452 25.27 11.47 -3.65
CA ARG A 452 26.33 12.35 -4.18
C ARG A 452 27.70 12.03 -3.61
N ALA A 453 27.81 11.69 -2.32
CA ALA A 453 29.08 11.31 -1.70
C ALA A 453 29.62 9.98 -2.28
N GLU A 454 28.73 9.00 -2.47
CA GLU A 454 29.06 7.71 -3.12
C GLU A 454 29.47 7.90 -4.58
N GLU A 455 28.77 8.76 -5.33
CA GLU A 455 29.14 9.10 -6.70
C GLU A 455 30.53 9.75 -6.74
N ASN A 456 30.80 10.71 -5.86
CA ASN A 456 32.11 11.36 -5.77
C ASN A 456 33.22 10.35 -5.46
N SER A 457 33.05 9.49 -4.46
CA SER A 457 34.00 8.42 -4.10
C SER A 457 34.25 7.47 -5.27
N ARG A 458 33.19 7.07 -5.99
CA ARG A 458 33.34 6.25 -7.22
C ARG A 458 34.11 6.98 -8.30
N THR A 459 33.90 8.29 -8.49
CA THR A 459 34.65 9.06 -9.49
C THR A 459 36.11 9.24 -9.08
N GLU A 460 36.40 9.38 -7.79
CA GLU A 460 37.75 9.49 -7.25
C GLU A 460 38.53 8.18 -7.42
N MET A 461 37.95 7.05 -7.01
CA MET A 461 38.54 5.71 -7.23
C MET A 461 38.78 5.44 -8.73
N ARG A 462 37.85 5.84 -9.61
CA ARG A 462 38.06 5.73 -11.07
C ARG A 462 39.21 6.60 -11.56
N ARG A 463 39.36 7.82 -11.04
CA ARG A 463 40.49 8.70 -11.37
C ARG A 463 41.81 8.11 -10.89
N GLU A 464 41.87 7.58 -9.68
CA GLU A 464 43.07 6.95 -9.13
C GLU A 464 43.50 5.74 -9.97
N ILE A 465 42.56 4.85 -10.31
CA ILE A 465 42.85 3.70 -11.18
C ILE A 465 43.33 4.18 -12.56
N SER A 466 42.66 5.17 -13.15
CA SER A 466 43.06 5.73 -14.44
C SER A 466 44.46 6.36 -14.38
N SER A 467 44.80 7.03 -13.27
CA SER A 467 46.14 7.60 -13.05
C SER A 467 47.19 6.49 -12.99
N ARG A 468 46.95 5.45 -12.19
CA ARG A 468 47.87 4.32 -12.04
C ARG A 468 48.06 3.54 -13.34
N VAL A 469 47.01 3.41 -14.14
CA VAL A 469 47.10 2.83 -15.49
C VAL A 469 47.96 3.72 -16.38
N SER A 470 47.73 5.03 -16.41
CA SER A 470 48.55 5.98 -17.19
C SER A 470 50.02 5.97 -16.78
N GLU A 471 50.32 5.86 -15.49
CA GLU A 471 51.69 5.75 -14.97
C GLU A 471 52.36 4.46 -15.46
N MET A 472 51.68 3.31 -15.31
CA MET A 472 52.16 2.01 -15.77
C MET A 472 52.38 1.99 -17.29
N GLU A 473 51.49 2.59 -18.07
CA GLU A 473 51.66 2.76 -19.52
C GLU A 473 52.87 3.64 -19.85
N SER A 474 53.11 4.72 -19.09
CA SER A 474 54.29 5.56 -19.24
C SER A 474 55.60 4.82 -18.93
N GLU A 475 55.58 3.92 -17.93
CA GLU A 475 56.74 3.10 -17.59
C GLU A 475 57.00 2.03 -18.64
N MET A 476 55.94 1.38 -19.15
CA MET A 476 56.03 0.42 -20.23
C MET A 476 56.56 1.05 -21.52
N THR A 477 56.11 2.25 -21.87
CA THR A 477 56.63 2.99 -23.03
C THR A 477 58.09 3.40 -22.84
N LYS A 478 58.48 3.84 -21.63
CA LYS A 478 59.90 4.10 -21.31
C LYS A 478 60.76 2.84 -21.41
N GLN A 479 60.29 1.69 -20.94
CA GLN A 479 61.02 0.42 -21.07
C GLN A 479 61.17 0.02 -22.54
N ARG A 480 60.09 0.10 -23.33
CA ARG A 480 60.14 -0.13 -24.79
C ARG A 480 61.15 0.80 -25.48
N GLN A 481 61.15 2.08 -25.11
CA GLN A 481 62.10 3.06 -25.65
C GLN A 481 63.55 2.70 -25.30
N ARG A 482 63.84 2.36 -24.03
CA ARG A 482 65.18 1.89 -23.62
C ARG A 482 65.61 0.64 -24.38
N THR A 483 64.71 -0.33 -24.58
CA THR A 483 65.04 -1.53 -25.36
C THR A 483 65.32 -1.21 -26.83
N LEU A 484 64.56 -0.28 -27.42
CA LEU A 484 64.82 0.19 -28.78
C LEU A 484 66.16 0.93 -28.89
N GLU A 485 66.52 1.75 -27.90
CA GLU A 485 67.80 2.45 -27.84
C GLU A 485 68.99 1.49 -27.73
N VAL A 486 68.88 0.45 -26.87
CA VAL A 486 69.90 -0.60 -26.77
C VAL A 486 70.02 -1.38 -28.08
N LEU A 487 68.90 -1.72 -28.72
CA LEU A 487 68.93 -2.37 -30.04
C LEU A 487 69.62 -1.49 -31.09
N ALA A 488 69.29 -0.19 -31.13
CA ALA A 488 69.94 0.75 -32.04
C ALA A 488 71.44 0.93 -31.73
N GLU A 489 71.85 0.83 -30.47
CA GLU A 489 73.27 0.81 -30.08
C GLU A 489 73.98 -0.46 -30.55
N LYS A 490 73.34 -1.62 -30.39
CA LYS A 490 73.87 -2.88 -30.92
C LYS A 490 73.92 -2.92 -32.43
N GLU A 491 72.96 -2.30 -33.13
CA GLU A 491 73.01 -2.12 -34.58
C GLU A 491 74.20 -1.24 -34.98
N ARG A 492 74.46 -0.13 -34.28
CA ARG A 492 75.64 0.72 -34.51
C ARG A 492 76.96 -0.02 -34.24
N GLU A 493 77.06 -0.81 -33.16
CA GLU A 493 78.23 -1.65 -32.88
C GLU A 493 78.43 -2.72 -33.97
N LEU A 494 77.35 -3.36 -34.43
CA LEU A 494 77.38 -4.32 -35.53
C LEU A 494 77.80 -3.66 -36.85
N GLU A 495 77.33 -2.45 -37.13
CA GLU A 495 77.77 -1.68 -38.30
C GLU A 495 79.24 -1.28 -38.20
N ALA A 496 79.71 -0.86 -37.03
CA ALA A 496 81.12 -0.56 -36.81
C ALA A 496 82.00 -1.80 -37.01
N THR A 497 81.62 -2.95 -36.46
CA THR A 497 82.35 -4.21 -36.65
C THR A 497 82.30 -4.69 -38.10
N ARG A 498 81.16 -4.57 -38.79
CA ARG A 498 81.05 -4.81 -40.23
C ARG A 498 81.97 -3.88 -41.03
N SER A 499 82.01 -2.60 -40.70
CA SER A 499 82.91 -1.63 -41.34
C SER A 499 84.38 -2.00 -41.13
N ILE A 500 84.77 -2.39 -39.92
CA ILE A 500 86.15 -2.86 -39.63
C ILE A 500 86.47 -4.11 -40.43
N LEU A 501 85.55 -5.08 -40.52
CA LEU A 501 85.75 -6.30 -41.32
C LEU A 501 85.88 -5.99 -42.81
N VAL A 502 85.08 -5.05 -43.33
CA VAL A 502 85.19 -4.59 -44.72
C VAL A 502 86.53 -3.90 -44.96
N SER A 503 86.99 -3.04 -44.05
CA SER A 503 88.30 -2.41 -44.13
C SER A 503 89.44 -3.44 -44.05
N LEU A 504 89.37 -4.43 -43.15
CA LEU A 504 90.36 -5.51 -43.07
C LEU A 504 90.42 -6.35 -44.34
N ARG A 505 89.27 -6.63 -44.95
CA ARG A 505 89.18 -7.35 -46.23
C ARG A 505 89.73 -6.52 -47.38
N SER A 506 89.50 -5.21 -47.37
CA SER A 506 90.09 -4.25 -48.32
C SER A 506 91.61 -4.17 -48.16
N ASP A 507 92.13 -4.15 -46.93
CA ASP A 507 93.56 -4.09 -46.64
C ASP A 507 94.27 -5.41 -47.02
N GLN A 508 93.66 -6.57 -46.77
CA GLN A 508 94.19 -7.85 -47.26
C GLN A 508 94.23 -7.95 -48.79
N LEU A 509 93.35 -7.24 -49.49
CA LEU A 509 93.36 -7.17 -50.96
C LEU A 509 94.37 -6.16 -51.51
N THR A 510 94.93 -5.27 -50.68
CA THR A 510 95.90 -4.25 -51.10
C THR A 510 97.34 -4.52 -50.64
N SER A 511 97.58 -5.53 -49.80
CA SER A 511 98.92 -5.88 -49.27
C SER A 511 99.48 -7.25 -49.73
N SER A 512 99.38 -7.62 -51.01
CA SER A 512 100.21 -8.70 -51.59
C SER A 512 100.35 -8.62 -53.11
N PRO A 513 101.58 -8.49 -53.65
CA PRO A 513 101.87 -8.81 -55.04
C PRO A 513 102.27 -10.29 -55.19
N HIS A 514 101.61 -10.96 -56.15
CA HIS A 514 101.96 -12.23 -56.81
C HIS A 514 102.23 -13.49 -55.96
N ASN A 515 101.40 -14.52 -56.11
CA ASN A 515 101.54 -15.61 -57.10
C ASN A 515 100.43 -16.65 -56.78
N GLY A 516 99.44 -16.90 -57.64
CA GLY A 516 99.59 -17.70 -58.85
C GLY A 516 99.46 -19.20 -58.53
N GLY A 517 98.21 -19.70 -58.46
CA GLY A 517 97.92 -21.11 -58.17
C GLY A 517 96.43 -21.41 -58.18
N SER A 518 95.90 -21.62 -59.38
CA SER A 518 94.49 -21.77 -59.74
C SER A 518 93.76 -22.99 -59.17
N SER A 519 92.55 -22.78 -58.66
CA SER A 519 91.38 -23.60 -59.01
C SER A 519 90.15 -22.69 -59.10
N SER A 520 89.97 -22.13 -60.29
CA SER A 520 88.77 -21.43 -60.72
C SER A 520 87.69 -22.43 -61.13
N SER A 521 86.54 -22.41 -60.45
CA SER A 521 85.23 -22.60 -61.08
C SER A 521 84.11 -22.30 -60.09
N ALA A 522 83.79 -21.02 -59.94
CA ALA A 522 82.40 -20.56 -59.93
C ALA A 522 82.14 -19.99 -61.34
N PRO A 523 80.91 -19.93 -61.91
CA PRO A 523 79.88 -19.03 -61.35
C PRO A 523 78.40 -19.35 -61.67
N ALA A 524 77.49 -18.55 -61.06
CA ALA A 524 76.17 -18.14 -61.58
C ALA A 524 75.06 -19.21 -61.65
N ASP A 525 73.76 -18.99 -61.42
CA ASP A 525 72.89 -17.93 -60.85
C ASP A 525 71.45 -18.58 -60.80
N PRO A 526 70.30 -17.89 -60.59
CA PRO A 526 69.17 -18.37 -59.79
C PRO A 526 67.91 -18.79 -60.60
N VAL A 527 67.17 -19.82 -60.16
CA VAL A 527 65.78 -20.15 -60.62
C VAL A 527 65.15 -21.04 -59.52
N ASN A 528 64.22 -20.58 -58.67
CA ASN A 528 62.77 -20.41 -58.87
C ASN A 528 61.99 -21.74 -59.01
N GLU A 529 61.27 -22.12 -57.94
CA GLU A 529 60.05 -22.96 -57.90
C GLU A 529 59.57 -22.95 -56.41
N ASP A 530 58.32 -22.73 -56.02
CA ASP A 530 57.13 -22.46 -56.80
C ASP A 530 56.02 -21.81 -55.94
N LYS A 531 55.18 -21.08 -56.66
CA LYS A 531 53.93 -20.35 -56.39
C LYS A 531 52.90 -20.96 -55.41
N ARG A 532 52.36 -20.09 -54.53
CA ARG A 532 50.93 -19.72 -54.35
C ARG A 532 50.82 -18.87 -53.05
N ALA A 533 50.19 -17.70 -52.95
CA ALA A 533 49.29 -16.98 -53.82
C ALA A 533 49.32 -15.45 -53.51
N ALA A 534 48.88 -14.69 -54.52
CA ALA A 534 48.51 -13.28 -54.63
C ALA A 534 48.28 -12.44 -53.34
N ARG A 535 48.82 -11.22 -53.20
CA ARG A 535 48.38 -9.94 -53.85
C ARG A 535 46.89 -9.68 -53.56
N ILE A 536 46.41 -8.65 -52.87
CA ILE A 536 46.52 -7.17 -52.92
C ILE A 536 45.65 -6.74 -51.71
N GLY A 537 45.84 -5.68 -50.94
CA GLY A 537 46.46 -4.38 -51.12
C GLY A 537 45.79 -3.48 -50.07
N GLY A 538 46.55 -2.56 -49.49
CA GLY A 538 46.01 -1.63 -48.51
C GLY A 538 44.98 -0.70 -49.14
N THR A 539 43.88 -0.49 -48.43
CA THR A 539 43.11 0.75 -48.53
C THR A 539 42.71 1.21 -47.14
N ASN A 540 43.28 2.36 -46.79
CA ASN A 540 42.82 3.30 -45.79
C ASN A 540 41.32 3.61 -46.00
N ARG A 541 40.46 3.32 -45.02
CA ARG A 541 39.14 3.99 -44.87
C ARG A 541 38.72 4.07 -43.41
N ARG A 542 38.51 5.33 -42.99
CA ARG A 542 37.57 5.77 -41.96
C ARG A 542 36.24 5.00 -42.01
N SER A 543 35.71 4.66 -40.85
CA SER A 543 34.31 4.74 -40.39
C SER A 543 34.23 3.86 -39.13
N GLY A 544 33.88 4.34 -37.94
CA GLY A 544 32.65 5.08 -37.68
C GLY A 544 31.52 4.07 -37.45
N GLU A 545 31.04 4.01 -36.20
CA GLU A 545 29.79 3.38 -35.73
C GLU A 545 29.76 1.86 -35.56
N TRP A 546 29.71 1.43 -34.29
CA TRP A 546 28.70 0.45 -33.87
C TRP A 546 27.99 0.90 -32.58
N ARG A 547 26.67 0.93 -32.72
CA ARG A 547 25.59 1.27 -31.80
C ARG A 547 25.74 0.55 -30.45
N LYS A 548 25.55 1.26 -29.33
CA LYS A 548 24.28 1.30 -28.58
C LYS A 548 23.54 -0.05 -28.55
N TYR A 549 23.62 -0.74 -27.42
CA TYR A 549 22.51 -1.54 -26.92
C TYR A 549 22.10 -0.99 -25.56
N SER A 550 20.90 -0.42 -25.54
CA SER A 550 20.17 0.01 -24.37
C SER A 550 19.61 -1.18 -23.60
N ASP A 551 19.47 -0.98 -22.29
CA ASP A 551 18.36 -1.39 -21.44
C ASP A 551 17.50 -2.57 -21.90
N ARG A 552 17.56 -3.65 -21.13
CA ARG A 552 16.39 -4.48 -20.88
C ARG A 552 16.22 -4.73 -19.39
N LYS A 553 15.19 -4.05 -18.86
CA LYS A 553 14.42 -4.44 -17.69
C LYS A 553 14.01 -5.91 -17.81
N THR A 554 14.20 -6.70 -16.75
CA THR A 554 13.48 -7.96 -16.57
C THR A 554 12.69 -7.91 -15.28
N SER A 555 11.38 -7.81 -15.49
CA SER A 555 10.32 -8.09 -14.54
C SER A 555 10.38 -9.56 -14.09
N VAL A 556 10.17 -9.74 -12.79
CA VAL A 556 9.42 -10.81 -12.11
C VAL A 556 8.82 -11.88 -13.03
N GLU A 557 9.21 -13.15 -12.86
CA GLU A 557 8.41 -14.20 -12.20
C GLU A 557 9.01 -15.61 -12.44
N SER A 558 8.71 -16.51 -11.50
CA SER A 558 8.76 -17.97 -11.59
C SER A 558 10.02 -18.71 -11.10
N SER A 559 9.96 -19.01 -9.79
CA SER A 559 10.27 -20.29 -9.15
C SER A 559 10.49 -21.48 -10.08
N HIS A 560 11.55 -22.26 -9.81
CA HIS A 560 11.60 -23.74 -9.70
C HIS A 560 13.09 -24.17 -9.69
N ARG A 561 13.65 -24.48 -8.50
CA ARG A 561 14.87 -25.30 -8.40
C ARG A 561 14.67 -26.40 -7.35
N ARG A 562 14.37 -27.60 -7.86
CA ARG A 562 14.77 -28.86 -7.25
C ARG A 562 16.26 -29.04 -7.57
N SER A 563 17.10 -29.32 -6.56
CA SER A 563 18.49 -29.71 -6.76
C SER A 563 18.74 -31.03 -6.03
N MET A 564 18.95 -32.08 -6.81
CA MET A 564 19.33 -33.45 -6.41
C MET A 564 20.76 -33.73 -6.87
N GLY A 565 21.49 -34.53 -6.08
CA GLY A 565 22.77 -35.18 -6.39
C GLY A 565 24.00 -34.32 -6.05
N SER A 566 24.92 -34.65 -5.14
CA SER A 566 25.46 -35.93 -4.64
C SER A 566 25.94 -36.88 -5.73
N VAL A 567 27.22 -36.75 -6.09
CA VAL A 567 28.07 -37.86 -6.55
C VAL A 567 29.50 -37.61 -6.04
N SER A 568 29.99 -38.55 -5.24
CA SER A 568 31.38 -38.71 -4.78
C SER A 568 32.33 -39.05 -5.92
N SER A 569 33.61 -38.69 -5.79
CA SER A 569 34.69 -39.50 -6.35
C SER A 569 35.95 -39.35 -5.49
N ALA A 570 36.17 -40.37 -4.66
CA ALA A 570 37.48 -40.77 -4.19
C ALA A 570 37.96 -41.87 -5.15
N MET A 571 39.17 -41.74 -5.69
CA MET A 571 39.88 -42.88 -6.23
C MET A 571 41.40 -42.63 -6.14
N GLU A 572 42.02 -43.56 -5.45
CA GLU A 572 43.43 -43.68 -5.13
C GLU A 572 44.02 -44.71 -6.10
N GLU A 573 44.97 -44.31 -6.95
CA GLU A 573 45.86 -45.24 -7.68
C GLU A 573 47.26 -44.61 -7.77
N GLN A 574 48.26 -45.34 -7.24
CA GLN A 574 49.67 -45.19 -7.58
C GLN A 574 50.06 -46.24 -8.67
N PRO A 575 51.34 -46.38 -9.07
CA PRO A 575 52.11 -45.50 -9.93
C PRO A 575 52.61 -46.25 -11.20
N ILE A 576 52.74 -45.59 -12.34
CA ILE A 576 53.45 -46.16 -13.49
C ILE A 576 54.61 -45.24 -13.86
N GLY A 577 55.82 -45.80 -13.73
CA GLY A 577 57.07 -45.15 -14.07
C GLY A 577 57.18 -44.86 -15.56
N GLN A 578 57.30 -43.59 -15.90
CA GLN A 578 58.03 -43.16 -17.07
C GLN A 578 59.06 -42.12 -16.64
N GLN A 579 60.31 -42.58 -16.65
CA GLN A 579 61.49 -41.79 -16.44
C GLN A 579 61.69 -40.88 -17.65
N GLN A 580 61.05 -39.70 -17.62
CA GLN A 580 61.46 -38.58 -18.46
C GLN A 580 62.57 -37.84 -17.74
N MET A 581 63.76 -37.90 -18.34
CA MET A 581 64.92 -37.10 -18.01
C MET A 581 64.54 -35.62 -18.15
N ALA A 582 64.22 -34.97 -17.04
CA ALA A 582 64.12 -33.52 -16.98
C ALA A 582 65.54 -32.94 -17.03
N LEU A 583 65.91 -32.43 -18.21
CA LEU A 583 67.06 -31.55 -18.37
C LEU A 583 66.87 -30.32 -17.48
N PRO A 584 67.92 -29.85 -16.77
CA PRO A 584 67.84 -28.64 -15.98
C PRO A 584 67.88 -27.45 -16.95
N ILE A 585 66.71 -27.00 -17.39
CA ILE A 585 66.60 -25.73 -18.10
C ILE A 585 66.88 -24.64 -17.07
N GLY A 586 67.90 -23.83 -17.38
CA GLY A 586 68.44 -22.77 -16.55
C GLY A 586 67.38 -21.91 -15.89
N ASN A 587 67.56 -21.76 -14.59
CA ASN A 587 66.74 -21.01 -13.65
C ASN A 587 67.00 -19.48 -13.77
N GLU A 588 67.05 -18.93 -15.00
CA GLU A 588 67.52 -17.54 -15.23
C GLU A 588 66.48 -16.54 -15.76
N TYR A 589 65.20 -16.91 -15.89
CA TYR A 589 64.14 -15.92 -16.15
C TYR A 589 62.86 -16.16 -15.34
N ARG A 590 63.00 -16.56 -14.06
CA ARG A 590 61.87 -16.46 -13.13
C ARG A 590 61.73 -14.98 -12.75
N ASN A 591 60.80 -14.29 -13.40
CA ASN A 591 60.56 -12.88 -13.15
C ASN A 591 59.81 -12.71 -11.82
N ILE A 592 60.61 -12.64 -10.74
CA ILE A 592 60.14 -12.54 -9.36
C ILE A 592 59.18 -11.36 -9.18
N TYR A 593 59.39 -10.27 -9.91
CA TYR A 593 58.52 -9.10 -9.87
C TYR A 593 57.10 -9.43 -10.39
N TYR A 594 56.97 -10.14 -11.52
CA TYR A 594 55.65 -10.56 -12.01
C TYR A 594 54.96 -11.55 -11.06
N GLU A 595 55.69 -12.47 -10.43
CA GLU A 595 55.10 -13.39 -9.43
C GLU A 595 54.66 -12.66 -8.15
N GLU A 596 55.45 -11.69 -7.68
CA GLU A 596 55.09 -10.85 -6.54
C GLU A 596 53.87 -9.98 -6.86
N GLU A 597 53.77 -9.43 -8.07
CA GLU A 597 52.65 -8.61 -8.49
C GLU A 597 51.37 -9.45 -8.69
N LEU A 598 51.51 -10.68 -9.22
CA LEU A 598 50.41 -11.65 -9.26
C LEU A 598 49.93 -11.99 -7.84
N SER A 599 50.86 -12.25 -6.92
CA SER A 599 50.57 -12.57 -5.51
C SER A 599 49.92 -11.40 -4.77
N LYS A 600 50.23 -10.14 -5.15
CA LYS A 600 49.52 -8.96 -4.63
C LYS A 600 48.10 -8.88 -5.19
N LYS A 601 47.91 -9.14 -6.48
CA LYS A 601 46.60 -9.14 -7.13
C LYS A 601 45.70 -10.27 -6.60
N GLU A 602 46.26 -11.44 -6.33
CA GLU A 602 45.53 -12.56 -5.71
C GLU A 602 45.09 -12.24 -4.29
N ARG A 603 45.93 -11.56 -3.49
CA ARG A 603 45.54 -11.05 -2.17
C ARG A 603 44.46 -9.98 -2.27
N GLU A 604 44.60 -9.01 -3.16
CA GLU A 604 43.59 -7.96 -3.39
C GLU A 604 42.25 -8.58 -3.82
N ILE A 605 42.25 -9.59 -4.69
CA ILE A 605 41.05 -10.34 -5.06
C ILE A 605 40.46 -11.11 -3.87
N ALA A 606 41.29 -11.72 -3.03
CA ALA A 606 40.83 -12.41 -1.82
C ALA A 606 40.18 -11.43 -0.83
N ASP A 607 40.78 -10.26 -0.61
CA ASP A 607 40.27 -9.20 0.25
C ASP A 607 38.96 -8.62 -0.30
N LEU A 608 38.86 -8.40 -1.62
CA LEU A 608 37.63 -7.95 -2.27
C LEU A 608 36.52 -9.00 -2.18
N ARG A 609 36.84 -10.30 -2.32
CA ARG A 609 35.87 -11.38 -2.11
C ARG A 609 35.40 -11.43 -0.66
N GLN A 610 36.30 -11.23 0.30
CA GLN A 610 35.95 -11.17 1.72
C GLN A 610 35.05 -9.97 2.02
N SER A 611 35.38 -8.80 1.47
CA SER A 611 34.57 -7.57 1.58
C SER A 611 33.18 -7.76 0.96
N LEU A 612 33.11 -8.38 -0.23
CA LEU A 612 31.84 -8.72 -0.89
C LEU A 612 31.00 -9.66 -0.02
N HIS A 613 31.59 -10.72 0.53
CA HIS A 613 30.89 -11.62 1.45
C HIS A 613 30.39 -10.91 2.71
N GLN A 614 31.16 -9.97 3.27
CA GLN A 614 30.74 -9.18 4.43
C GLN A 614 29.59 -8.22 4.08
N LEU A 615 29.65 -7.57 2.92
CA LEU A 615 28.58 -6.69 2.44
C LEU A 615 27.30 -7.48 2.14
N ASP A 616 27.40 -8.64 1.49
CA ASP A 616 26.28 -9.54 1.25
C ASP A 616 25.63 -10.01 2.56
N TYR A 617 26.46 -10.32 3.57
CA TYR A 617 25.96 -10.69 4.90
C TYR A 617 25.21 -9.52 5.55
N ARG A 618 25.79 -8.31 5.55
CA ARG A 618 25.14 -7.10 6.09
C ARG A 618 23.85 -6.76 5.35
N MET A 619 23.81 -6.93 4.03
CA MET A 619 22.61 -6.71 3.23
C MET A 619 21.50 -7.68 3.64
N ARG A 620 21.80 -8.98 3.74
CA ARG A 620 20.82 -9.98 4.21
C ARG A 620 20.35 -9.71 5.63
N GLU A 621 21.24 -9.24 6.50
CA GLU A 621 20.89 -8.83 7.87
C GLU A 621 19.97 -7.59 7.88
N MET A 622 20.24 -6.58 7.05
CA MET A 622 19.36 -5.43 6.89
C MET A 622 18.00 -5.81 6.29
N GLU A 623 17.96 -6.69 5.29
CA GLU A 623 16.73 -7.21 4.71
C GLU A 623 15.90 -7.97 5.75
N GLN A 624 16.54 -8.83 6.56
CA GLN A 624 15.87 -9.54 7.65
C GLN A 624 15.34 -8.55 8.70
N ASN A 625 16.13 -7.56 9.10
CA ASN A 625 15.71 -6.53 10.06
C ASN A 625 14.53 -5.69 9.52
N TYR A 626 14.55 -5.36 8.23
CA TYR A 626 13.45 -4.66 7.57
C TYR A 626 12.17 -5.51 7.60
N LEU A 627 12.25 -6.79 7.22
CA LEU A 627 11.11 -7.70 7.25
C LEU A 627 10.53 -7.86 8.66
N CYS A 628 11.38 -7.97 9.69
CA CYS A 628 10.93 -8.04 11.09
C CYS A 628 10.19 -6.76 11.51
N ARG A 629 10.68 -5.58 11.13
CA ARG A 629 9.99 -4.31 11.41
C ARG A 629 8.67 -4.20 10.67
N ASP A 630 8.63 -4.62 9.41
CA ASP A 630 7.42 -4.59 8.58
C ASP A 630 6.34 -5.52 9.15
N LEU A 631 6.71 -6.71 9.61
CA LEU A 631 5.81 -7.62 10.32
C LEU A 631 5.28 -7.02 11.64
N GLN A 632 6.14 -6.34 12.42
CA GLN A 632 5.72 -5.65 13.65
C GLN A 632 4.74 -4.51 13.36
N HIS A 633 5.00 -3.70 12.33
CA HIS A 633 4.11 -2.64 11.90
C HIS A 633 2.78 -3.19 11.38
N HIS A 634 2.81 -4.31 10.65
CA HIS A 634 1.60 -4.99 10.20
C HIS A 634 0.76 -5.49 11.39
N GLU A 635 1.39 -6.14 12.38
CA GLU A 635 0.72 -6.60 13.60
C GLU A 635 0.09 -5.42 14.39
N GLN A 636 0.81 -4.31 14.50
CA GLN A 636 0.28 -3.08 15.11
C GLN A 636 -0.90 -2.51 14.33
N SER A 637 -0.83 -2.52 13.00
CA SER A 637 -1.92 -2.06 12.14
C SER A 637 -3.16 -2.94 12.28
N GLU A 638 -3.00 -4.27 12.36
CA GLU A 638 -4.12 -5.19 12.56
C GLU A 638 -4.75 -5.02 13.95
N LYS A 639 -3.94 -4.79 15.00
CA LYS A 639 -4.47 -4.45 16.34
C LYS A 639 -5.29 -3.17 16.32
N LEU A 640 -4.78 -2.11 15.69
CA LEU A 640 -5.51 -0.84 15.56
C LEU A 640 -6.79 -1.00 14.73
N LYS A 641 -6.77 -1.79 13.65
CA LYS A 641 -7.98 -2.09 12.87
C LYS A 641 -9.02 -2.85 13.68
N GLU A 642 -8.60 -3.81 14.48
CA GLU A 642 -9.53 -4.56 15.35
C GLU A 642 -10.11 -3.66 16.45
N GLU A 643 -9.30 -2.79 17.05
CA GLU A 643 -9.78 -1.78 17.99
C GLU A 643 -10.81 -0.84 17.34
N LEU A 644 -10.53 -0.35 16.13
CA LEU A 644 -11.48 0.43 15.34
C LEU A 644 -12.78 -0.35 15.10
N ARG A 645 -12.69 -1.61 14.67
CA ARG A 645 -13.86 -2.48 14.44
C ARG A 645 -14.68 -2.67 15.71
N ILE A 646 -14.04 -2.86 16.85
CA ILE A 646 -14.71 -2.99 18.16
C ILE A 646 -15.40 -1.68 18.53
N LEU A 647 -14.73 -0.54 18.35
CA LEU A 647 -15.29 0.78 18.64
C LEU A 647 -16.47 1.11 17.72
N GLU A 648 -16.37 0.80 16.43
CA GLU A 648 -17.45 0.92 15.45
C GLU A 648 -18.63 0.02 15.81
N GLY A 649 -18.38 -1.23 16.22
CA GLY A 649 -19.42 -2.14 16.70
C GLY A 649 -20.13 -1.62 17.96
N LYS A 650 -19.38 -1.09 18.93
CA LYS A 650 -19.94 -0.45 20.13
C LYS A 650 -20.76 0.81 19.79
N LEU A 651 -20.30 1.60 18.83
CA LEU A 651 -21.01 2.78 18.34
C LEU A 651 -22.32 2.38 17.65
N ALA A 652 -22.29 1.38 16.77
CA ALA A 652 -23.46 0.87 16.07
C ALA A 652 -24.49 0.28 17.05
N LEU A 653 -24.03 -0.42 18.09
CA LEU A 653 -24.91 -0.93 19.15
C LEU A 653 -25.51 0.19 19.99
N SER A 654 -24.75 1.23 20.36
CA SER A 654 -25.30 2.41 21.04
C SER A 654 -26.33 3.12 20.17
N GLN A 655 -26.04 3.33 18.89
CA GLN A 655 -26.97 3.96 17.94
C GLN A 655 -28.22 3.10 17.76
N ALA A 656 -28.10 1.79 17.60
CA ALA A 656 -29.24 0.88 17.46
C ALA A 656 -30.10 0.83 18.75
N ALA A 657 -29.47 0.81 19.92
CA ALA A 657 -30.16 0.83 21.22
C ALA A 657 -30.88 2.16 21.46
N GLU A 658 -30.28 3.30 21.10
CA GLU A 658 -30.91 4.61 21.21
C GLU A 658 -32.04 4.83 20.21
N THR A 659 -31.97 4.23 19.01
CA THR A 659 -32.91 4.54 17.93
C THR A 659 -34.08 3.53 17.84
N ALA A 660 -33.83 2.23 17.99
CA ALA A 660 -34.84 1.19 17.79
C ALA A 660 -35.67 0.88 19.04
N GLY A 661 -35.00 0.64 20.19
CA GLY A 661 -35.69 0.32 21.44
C GLY A 661 -36.44 1.51 22.04
N SER A 662 -35.87 2.71 21.90
CA SER A 662 -36.52 3.96 22.33
C SER A 662 -37.77 4.25 21.51
N SER A 663 -37.71 4.12 20.17
CA SER A 663 -38.83 4.45 19.27
C SER A 663 -40.05 3.55 19.44
N GLU A 664 -39.87 2.23 19.53
CA GLU A 664 -40.98 1.29 19.69
C GLU A 664 -41.62 1.37 21.09
N TYR A 665 -40.79 1.52 22.13
CA TYR A 665 -41.26 1.75 23.49
C TYR A 665 -42.03 3.07 23.58
N LEU A 666 -41.52 4.13 22.96
CA LEU A 666 -42.20 5.43 22.91
C LEU A 666 -43.54 5.35 22.18
N ARG A 667 -43.61 4.59 21.08
CA ARG A 667 -44.85 4.36 20.33
C ARG A 667 -45.89 3.65 21.19
N ASN A 668 -45.50 2.61 21.92
CA ASN A 668 -46.42 1.86 22.81
C ASN A 668 -46.92 2.70 23.98
N ILE A 669 -46.03 3.50 24.59
CA ILE A 669 -46.41 4.41 25.69
C ILE A 669 -47.28 5.55 25.17
N PHE A 670 -47.04 6.05 23.96
CA PHE A 670 -47.89 7.07 23.34
C PHE A 670 -49.30 6.56 23.06
N VAL A 671 -49.45 5.31 22.58
CA VAL A 671 -50.77 4.68 22.42
C VAL A 671 -51.45 4.48 23.77
N GLN A 672 -50.72 4.07 24.81
CA GLN A 672 -51.26 4.00 26.18
C GLN A 672 -51.69 5.37 26.71
N LEU A 673 -50.99 6.45 26.38
CA LEU A 673 -51.37 7.81 26.77
C LEU A 673 -52.72 8.22 26.19
N LEU A 674 -52.97 7.89 24.93
CA LEU A 674 -54.22 8.20 24.22
C LEU A 674 -55.43 7.44 24.78
N GLY A 675 -55.21 6.24 25.34
CA GLY A 675 -56.27 5.42 25.93
C GLY A 675 -56.41 5.53 27.46
N CYS A 676 -55.64 6.40 28.13
CA CYS A 676 -55.66 6.51 29.58
C CYS A 676 -56.63 7.62 30.03
N ASP A 677 -57.71 7.23 30.71
CA ASP A 677 -58.77 8.17 31.16
C ASP A 677 -58.44 8.88 32.48
N SER A 678 -57.46 8.37 33.24
CA SER A 678 -57.05 8.92 34.53
C SER A 678 -55.97 10.00 34.38
N ALA A 679 -56.21 11.16 34.98
CA ALA A 679 -55.25 12.26 35.07
C ALA A 679 -53.90 11.85 35.68
N ALA A 680 -53.91 11.03 36.74
CA ALA A 680 -52.70 10.52 37.37
C ALA A 680 -51.95 9.54 36.47
N GLY A 681 -52.68 8.68 35.74
CA GLY A 681 -52.11 7.75 34.77
C GLY A 681 -51.43 8.48 33.60
N ARG A 682 -52.10 9.48 33.01
CA ARG A 682 -51.52 10.33 31.95
C ARG A 682 -50.24 11.03 32.40
N LYS A 683 -50.21 11.55 33.63
CA LYS A 683 -49.02 12.18 34.21
C LYS A 683 -47.84 11.19 34.34
N HIS A 684 -48.09 9.97 34.82
CA HIS A 684 -47.05 8.94 34.93
C HIS A 684 -46.52 8.48 33.56
N ILE A 685 -47.42 8.30 32.59
CA ILE A 685 -47.08 7.91 31.22
C ILE A 685 -46.25 9.01 30.53
N LEU A 686 -46.63 10.28 30.67
CA LEU A 686 -45.85 11.42 30.15
C LEU A 686 -44.49 11.56 30.83
N LYS A 687 -44.39 11.27 32.13
CA LYS A 687 -43.11 11.22 32.84
C LYS A 687 -42.21 10.12 32.30
N ALA A 688 -42.77 8.94 32.00
CA ALA A 688 -42.05 7.84 31.35
C ALA A 688 -41.61 8.19 29.93
N MET A 689 -42.48 8.79 29.10
CA MET A 689 -42.09 9.30 27.78
C MET A 689 -40.98 10.34 27.86
N GLY A 690 -41.06 11.23 28.85
CA GLY A 690 -40.04 12.25 29.09
C GLY A 690 -38.67 11.66 29.43
N THR A 691 -38.64 10.59 30.22
CA THR A 691 -37.38 9.88 30.52
C THR A 691 -36.78 9.21 29.29
N VAL A 692 -37.60 8.65 28.40
CA VAL A 692 -37.16 7.96 27.18
C VAL A 692 -36.65 8.94 26.13
N LEU A 693 -37.31 10.10 26.00
CA LEU A 693 -36.91 11.19 25.11
C LEU A 693 -35.75 12.03 25.68
N LYS A 694 -35.25 11.70 26.87
CA LYS A 694 -34.24 12.47 27.61
C LYS A 694 -34.64 13.96 27.72
N LEU A 695 -35.92 14.22 28.02
CA LEU A 695 -36.42 15.57 28.26
C LEU A 695 -35.66 16.22 29.41
N SER A 696 -35.51 17.52 29.28
CA SER A 696 -34.79 18.37 30.21
C SER A 696 -35.43 18.35 31.61
N GLN A 697 -34.67 18.70 32.65
CA GLN A 697 -35.25 18.73 34.01
C GLN A 697 -36.36 19.78 34.11
N ASN A 698 -36.28 20.84 33.31
CA ASN A 698 -37.29 21.90 33.26
C ASN A 698 -38.57 21.42 32.56
N GLU A 699 -38.44 20.66 31.48
CA GLU A 699 -39.58 20.04 30.78
C GLU A 699 -40.27 18.99 31.65
N MET A 700 -39.50 18.19 32.39
CA MET A 700 -40.03 17.22 33.35
C MET A 700 -40.78 17.92 34.49
N LYS A 701 -40.26 19.04 35.02
CA LYS A 701 -40.97 19.87 36.00
C LYS A 701 -42.24 20.49 35.43
N ALA A 702 -42.28 20.84 34.15
CA ALA A 702 -43.47 21.36 33.49
C ALA A 702 -44.58 20.31 33.36
N ILE A 703 -44.22 19.06 33.03
CA ILE A 703 -45.15 17.91 33.04
C ILE A 703 -45.69 17.67 34.45
N GLU A 704 -44.84 17.85 35.47
CA GLU A 704 -45.22 17.67 36.88
C GLU A 704 -46.15 18.77 37.43
N LYS A 705 -45.97 20.02 36.98
CA LYS A 705 -46.75 21.20 37.40
C LYS A 705 -48.08 21.35 36.66
N ARG A 706 -48.26 20.72 35.50
CA ARG A 706 -49.51 20.79 34.74
C ARG A 706 -50.63 20.12 35.56
N ALA A 707 -51.69 20.85 35.86
CA ALA A 707 -52.90 20.30 36.47
C ALA A 707 -53.65 19.51 35.39
N TRP A 708 -53.74 18.20 35.58
CA TRP A 708 -54.47 17.30 34.69
C TRP A 708 -55.85 17.12 35.31
N ASN A 709 -56.82 17.95 34.90
CA ASN A 709 -58.22 17.84 35.32
C ASN A 709 -59.00 16.90 34.41
#